data_AF-A0A2V7A0B5-F1
#
_entry.id   AF-A0A2V7A0B5-F1
#
_cell.length_a   1.000
_cell.length_b   1.000
_cell.length_c   1.000
_cell.angle_alpha   90.00
_cell.angle_beta   90.00
_cell.angle_gamma   90.00
#
_symmetry.space_group_name_H-M   'P 1'
#
loop_
_entity.id
_entity.type
_entity.pdbx_description
1 polymer ?
#
loop_
_entity_poly.entity_id
_entity_poly.type
_entity_poly.pdbx_seq_one_letter_code
_entity_poly.pdbx_strand_id
1 'polypeptide(L)'
;MNLSRQFIIRPVATALLTAAIVLAGIVAYRQLPVAALPQVDYPTIQTVTFYPGASPDVMASGVTAPLERQFGQLPGLKQMTSISSSGSSIVTLQFDLALSIDVAEQQVQAAINAAATFLPRDLPNPPVYSKVNPADAPVLTLGVTSRSLPLTVVEDLADTRLVQKIAQLPGVGLVTLSGGQKPAVRIQVNPARLAANGLTMDDVRIAVAAANVNQAKGSLDGPLQSFTISANDQIHQSHQYKALVIAYRNNAPLLLSDVADVIDSAENIRQAAWMGDQPAIIVNIQRQPGANLIEVVDRVKQLLPQLQSALPSSVPVTVLTDRTTTIRASVHDVQFELMLAVVLVVLVIFVFLRSAAATFIPGITVPVSIVGTFAVMYGLGFSLNNLSLMALTISTGFVVDDAVVMIENISRYIEEGEPPLQAAFVGSSQIGFTILSLTVSLIAVLIPLLFMGDIVGRLFREFALTLSAAILVSAVVSLTLTPMLCAKLLKPVADRRPGAFARAAERQFDNLVAFYGRTLRWVLNHQTATLIVAIGTLALTLMLYLIVPKGLFPIQDTGVILGISEAPQNISFDAMAERQQALGRVILQDPAVASISSFIGIDGTNTTLNSGRIQITLKPLAERGESVGEVMSRLRPALAKVDGITLYLQPVQDLTVENRVSRTQFQYSLEDPDEDELRAWAPKFVARLRELPELHDVATDQLDQGLQARVQIDRATASRLGITP
;
A
#
# COMPACT_ATOMS: atom_id res chain seq x y z
N MET A 1 20.18 5.51 -47.76
CA MET A 1 21.27 5.52 -46.74
C MET A 1 21.20 4.20 -45.97
N ASN A 2 22.25 3.39 -45.96
CA ASN A 2 22.24 2.09 -45.26
C ASN A 2 22.92 2.24 -43.88
N LEU A 3 22.14 2.54 -42.84
CA LEU A 3 22.60 2.66 -41.45
C LEU A 3 23.29 1.38 -40.95
N SER A 4 22.81 0.21 -41.39
CA SER A 4 23.33 -1.10 -40.99
C SER A 4 24.69 -1.43 -41.61
N ARG A 5 25.08 -0.77 -42.71
CA ARG A 5 26.31 -1.10 -43.47
C ARG A 5 27.56 -1.12 -42.59
N GLN A 6 27.70 -0.15 -41.69
CA GLN A 6 28.87 -0.03 -40.82
C GLN A 6 28.97 -1.19 -39.82
N PHE A 7 27.83 -1.69 -39.33
CA PHE A 7 27.74 -2.78 -38.36
C PHE A 7 27.92 -4.17 -39.02
N ILE A 8 27.54 -4.31 -40.29
CA ILE A 8 27.78 -5.54 -41.07
C ILE A 8 29.29 -5.72 -41.34
N ILE A 9 30.00 -4.65 -41.70
CA ILE A 9 31.44 -4.70 -42.06
C ILE A 9 32.32 -4.89 -40.81
N ARG A 10 31.86 -4.45 -39.63
CA ARG A 10 32.63 -4.48 -38.36
C ARG A 10 32.03 -5.46 -37.34
N PRO A 11 32.02 -6.78 -37.60
CA PRO A 11 31.34 -7.75 -36.75
C PRO A 11 31.87 -7.78 -35.31
N VAL A 12 33.18 -7.57 -35.11
CA VAL A 12 33.78 -7.52 -33.76
C VAL A 12 33.29 -6.30 -32.98
N ALA A 13 33.22 -5.12 -33.61
CA ALA A 13 32.74 -3.91 -32.95
C ALA A 13 31.24 -4.03 -32.61
N THR A 14 30.44 -4.59 -33.52
CA THR A 14 29.01 -4.85 -33.28
C THR A 14 28.80 -5.84 -32.14
N ALA A 15 29.57 -6.94 -32.10
CA ALA A 15 29.50 -7.91 -31.02
C ALA A 15 29.92 -7.32 -29.65
N LEU A 16 30.96 -6.48 -29.61
CA LEU A 16 31.37 -5.78 -28.38
C LEU A 16 30.32 -4.77 -27.91
N LEU A 17 29.67 -4.04 -28.83
CA LEU A 17 28.57 -3.13 -28.50
C LEU A 17 27.38 -3.90 -27.91
N THR A 18 27.00 -5.01 -28.53
CA THR A 18 25.96 -5.91 -28.00
C THR A 18 26.33 -6.44 -26.62
N ALA A 19 27.57 -6.90 -26.43
CA ALA A 19 28.03 -7.37 -25.13
C ALA A 19 27.97 -6.27 -24.05
N ALA A 20 28.31 -5.02 -24.41
CA ALA A 20 28.19 -3.88 -23.50
C ALA A 20 26.72 -3.61 -23.10
N ILE A 21 25.78 -3.68 -24.05
CA ILE A 21 24.34 -3.52 -23.77
C ILE A 21 23.84 -4.63 -22.83
N VAL A 22 24.22 -5.89 -23.10
CA VAL A 22 23.85 -7.04 -22.26
C VAL A 22 24.43 -6.91 -20.86
N LEU A 23 25.71 -6.54 -20.73
CA LEU A 23 26.35 -6.34 -19.42
C LEU A 23 25.67 -5.23 -18.62
N ALA A 24 25.39 -4.08 -19.26
CA ALA A 24 24.66 -2.98 -18.62
C ALA A 24 23.27 -3.43 -18.17
N GLY A 25 22.55 -4.18 -19.02
CA GLY A 25 21.24 -4.73 -18.71
C GLY A 25 21.23 -5.74 -17.57
N ILE A 26 22.22 -6.65 -17.49
CA ILE A 26 22.34 -7.62 -16.41
C ILE A 26 22.63 -6.92 -15.07
N VAL A 27 23.52 -5.92 -15.08
CA VAL A 27 23.81 -5.12 -13.88
C VAL A 27 22.58 -4.35 -13.43
N ALA A 28 21.87 -3.73 -14.37
CA ALA A 28 20.62 -3.01 -14.09
C ALA A 28 19.53 -3.94 -13.55
N TYR A 29 19.33 -5.11 -14.13
CA TYR A 29 18.36 -6.10 -13.64
C TYR A 29 18.55 -6.47 -12.17
N ARG A 30 19.82 -6.55 -11.70
CA ARG A 30 20.12 -6.83 -10.28
C ARG A 30 19.91 -5.64 -9.35
N GLN A 31 19.89 -4.42 -9.86
CA GLN A 31 19.75 -3.19 -9.07
C GLN A 31 18.33 -2.62 -9.13
N LEU A 32 17.52 -3.02 -10.10
CA LEU A 32 16.13 -2.56 -10.19
C LEU A 32 15.32 -3.05 -8.98
N PRO A 33 14.62 -2.14 -8.28
CA PRO A 33 13.77 -2.52 -7.17
C PRO A 33 12.56 -3.32 -7.68
N VAL A 34 12.11 -4.30 -6.89
CA VAL A 34 10.93 -5.12 -7.21
C VAL A 34 9.71 -4.56 -6.50
N ALA A 35 8.58 -4.46 -7.20
CA ALA A 35 7.30 -3.99 -6.64
C ALA A 35 6.11 -4.64 -7.35
N ALA A 36 4.90 -4.59 -6.78
CA ALA A 36 3.69 -5.04 -7.48
C ALA A 36 3.31 -4.06 -8.60
N LEU A 37 3.37 -2.78 -8.27
CA LEU A 37 3.01 -1.64 -9.12
C LEU A 37 4.05 -0.52 -8.94
N PRO A 38 4.10 0.45 -9.88
CA PRO A 38 4.83 1.70 -9.70
C PRO A 38 4.50 2.39 -8.37
N GLN A 39 5.49 2.96 -7.70
CA GLN A 39 5.32 3.67 -6.43
C GLN A 39 4.73 5.05 -6.66
N VAL A 40 3.42 5.10 -6.92
CA VAL A 40 2.69 6.32 -7.22
C VAL A 40 1.57 6.49 -6.22
N ASP A 41 1.89 7.15 -5.11
CA ASP A 41 0.93 7.52 -4.09
C ASP A 41 0.84 9.04 -3.97
N TYR A 42 -0.33 9.52 -3.55
CA TYR A 42 -0.48 10.90 -3.12
C TYR A 42 0.32 11.14 -1.82
N PRO A 43 1.10 12.23 -1.73
CA PRO A 43 1.70 12.61 -0.45
C PRO A 43 0.59 12.86 0.55
N THR A 44 0.53 12.01 1.57
CA THR A 44 -0.53 12.02 2.58
C THR A 44 0.09 12.08 3.95
N ILE A 45 -0.41 13.00 4.77
CA ILE A 45 0.02 13.19 6.15
C ILE A 45 -1.21 13.10 7.03
N GLN A 46 -1.14 12.21 8.02
CA GLN A 46 -2.13 12.09 9.06
C GLN A 46 -1.64 12.81 10.31
N THR A 47 -2.49 13.62 10.93
CA THR A 47 -2.27 14.24 12.24
C THR A 47 -3.28 13.68 13.22
N VAL A 48 -2.82 13.24 14.39
CA VAL A 48 -3.66 12.69 15.46
C VAL A 48 -3.45 13.50 16.74
N THR A 49 -4.54 13.85 17.40
CA THR A 49 -4.54 14.53 18.70
C THR A 49 -5.52 13.85 19.65
N PHE A 50 -5.02 13.42 20.81
CA PHE A 50 -5.85 12.82 21.86
C PHE A 50 -6.10 13.83 22.98
N TYR A 51 -7.37 13.94 23.39
CA TYR A 51 -7.76 14.77 24.53
C TYR A 51 -8.74 13.98 25.41
N PRO A 52 -8.21 13.08 26.28
CA PRO A 52 -9.02 12.16 27.06
C PRO A 52 -10.09 12.88 27.89
N GLY A 53 -11.34 12.41 27.77
CA GLY A 53 -12.49 12.99 28.49
C GLY A 53 -13.26 14.06 27.70
N ALA A 54 -12.74 14.56 26.59
CA ALA A 54 -13.46 15.50 25.74
C ALA A 54 -14.62 14.82 24.96
N SER A 55 -15.75 15.53 24.83
CA SER A 55 -16.83 15.12 23.93
C SER A 55 -16.45 15.39 22.47
N PRO A 56 -17.12 14.74 21.50
CA PRO A 56 -16.90 15.02 20.07
C PRO A 56 -17.04 16.51 19.72
N ASP A 57 -18.01 17.22 20.31
CA ASP A 57 -18.22 18.67 20.07
C ASP A 57 -17.04 19.52 20.58
N VAL A 58 -16.50 19.18 21.76
CA VAL A 58 -15.32 19.85 22.32
C VAL A 58 -14.09 19.53 21.49
N MET A 59 -13.95 18.31 20.97
CA MET A 59 -12.88 17.96 20.05
C MET A 59 -12.98 18.73 18.74
N ALA A 60 -14.17 18.78 18.14
CA ALA A 60 -14.41 19.47 16.87
C ALA A 60 -14.10 20.96 16.98
N SER A 61 -14.65 21.63 18.00
CA SER A 61 -14.50 23.08 18.17
C SER A 61 -13.17 23.51 18.80
N GLY A 62 -12.66 22.75 19.76
CA GLY A 62 -11.48 23.10 20.56
C GLY A 62 -10.15 22.61 20.00
N VAL A 63 -10.15 21.53 19.20
CA VAL A 63 -8.91 20.91 18.68
C VAL A 63 -8.92 20.85 17.15
N THR A 64 -9.94 20.25 16.55
CA THR A 64 -9.99 19.99 15.11
C THR A 64 -10.10 21.27 14.29
N ALA A 65 -11.07 22.14 14.58
CA ALA A 65 -11.29 23.38 13.81
C ALA A 65 -10.09 24.35 13.83
N PRO A 66 -9.38 24.57 14.96
CA PRO A 66 -8.12 25.31 14.96
C PRO A 66 -7.06 24.70 14.04
N LEU A 67 -6.90 23.38 14.05
CA LEU A 67 -5.94 22.67 13.19
C LEU A 67 -6.34 22.79 11.71
N GLU A 68 -7.60 22.53 11.38
CA GLU A 68 -8.13 22.65 10.00
C GLU A 68 -7.92 24.05 9.44
N ARG A 69 -8.14 25.10 10.24
CA ARG A 69 -7.94 26.47 9.79
C ARG A 69 -6.49 26.76 9.42
N GLN A 70 -5.52 26.20 10.15
CA GLN A 70 -4.10 26.35 9.81
C GLN A 70 -3.72 25.47 8.62
N PHE A 71 -4.22 24.23 8.57
CA PHE A 71 -3.94 23.30 7.48
C PHE A 71 -4.56 23.71 6.15
N GLY A 72 -5.74 24.32 6.14
CA GLY A 72 -6.40 24.79 4.92
C GLY A 72 -5.62 25.88 4.15
N GLN A 73 -4.58 26.46 4.75
CA GLN A 73 -3.72 27.47 4.13
C GLN A 73 -2.45 26.86 3.50
N LEU A 74 -2.28 25.55 3.58
CA LEU A 74 -1.10 24.85 3.07
C LEU A 74 -1.09 24.82 1.53
N PRO A 75 0.00 25.26 0.87
CA PRO A 75 0.12 25.17 -0.58
C PRO A 75 0.11 23.72 -1.08
N GLY A 76 -0.61 23.46 -2.17
CA GLY A 76 -0.69 22.13 -2.79
C GLY A 76 -1.55 21.12 -2.01
N LEU A 77 -2.31 21.56 -1.01
CA LEU A 77 -3.34 20.74 -0.37
C LEU A 77 -4.49 20.49 -1.35
N LYS A 78 -4.70 19.22 -1.72
CA LYS A 78 -5.76 18.80 -2.65
C LYS A 78 -7.05 18.45 -1.91
N GLN A 79 -6.92 17.76 -0.78
CA GLN A 79 -8.05 17.37 0.06
C GLN A 79 -7.65 17.35 1.53
N MET A 80 -8.53 17.85 2.40
CA MET A 80 -8.41 17.74 3.84
C MET A 80 -9.67 17.11 4.42
N THR A 81 -9.47 16.22 5.37
CA THR A 81 -10.54 15.42 5.93
C THR A 81 -10.32 15.24 7.41
N SER A 82 -11.33 15.47 8.24
CA SER A 82 -11.20 15.30 9.69
C SER A 82 -12.28 14.41 10.26
N ILE A 83 -11.94 13.74 11.36
CA ILE A 83 -12.88 12.95 12.15
C ILE A 83 -12.67 13.36 13.61
N SER A 84 -13.73 13.89 14.22
CA SER A 84 -13.77 14.23 15.64
C SER A 84 -14.64 13.23 16.37
N SER A 85 -14.09 12.63 17.43
CA SER A 85 -14.74 11.58 18.21
C SER A 85 -14.46 11.78 19.70
N SER A 86 -14.98 10.94 20.58
CA SER A 86 -14.76 11.13 22.02
C SER A 86 -13.28 10.96 22.36
N GLY A 87 -12.64 12.08 22.74
CA GLY A 87 -11.24 12.15 23.13
C GLY A 87 -10.20 11.95 22.01
N SER A 88 -10.59 11.95 20.74
CA SER A 88 -9.66 11.79 19.61
C SER A 88 -10.08 12.65 18.40
N SER A 89 -9.10 13.33 17.81
CA SER A 89 -9.21 14.09 16.56
C SER A 89 -8.17 13.57 15.58
N ILE A 90 -8.61 13.21 14.39
CA ILE A 90 -7.76 12.74 13.30
C ILE A 90 -7.99 13.67 12.12
N VAL A 91 -6.92 14.26 11.60
CA VAL A 91 -6.95 15.08 10.39
C VAL A 91 -6.02 14.46 9.35
N THR A 92 -6.55 14.15 8.18
CA THR A 92 -5.79 13.61 7.05
C THR A 92 -5.69 14.66 5.97
N LEU A 93 -4.46 14.93 5.54
CA LEU A 93 -4.09 15.93 4.55
C LEU A 93 -3.50 15.22 3.34
N GLN A 94 -4.15 15.35 2.19
CA GLN A 94 -3.69 14.82 0.92
C GLN A 94 -3.23 15.98 0.03
N PHE A 95 -1.99 15.92 -0.42
CA PHE A 95 -1.36 16.95 -1.25
C PHE A 95 -1.28 16.53 -2.71
N ASP A 96 -1.02 17.48 -3.59
CA ASP A 96 -0.78 17.22 -5.01
C ASP A 96 0.43 16.30 -5.23
N LEU A 97 0.34 15.42 -6.22
CA LEU A 97 1.38 14.45 -6.58
C LEU A 97 2.75 15.09 -6.89
N ALA A 98 2.78 16.36 -7.28
CA ALA A 98 4.01 17.10 -7.61
C ALA A 98 4.76 17.59 -6.36
N LEU A 99 4.08 17.70 -5.21
CA LEU A 99 4.69 18.14 -3.97
C LEU A 99 5.43 16.95 -3.32
N SER A 100 6.69 17.15 -2.93
CA SER A 100 7.40 16.14 -2.15
C SER A 100 6.84 16.03 -0.75
N ILE A 101 6.71 14.80 -0.23
CA ILE A 101 6.18 14.56 1.11
C ILE A 101 6.99 15.25 2.22
N ASP A 102 8.30 15.40 2.07
CA ASP A 102 9.15 16.06 3.07
C ASP A 102 8.91 17.58 3.13
N VAL A 103 8.54 18.21 2.01
CA VAL A 103 8.13 19.62 2.00
C VAL A 103 6.76 19.76 2.64
N ALA A 104 5.81 18.87 2.31
CA ALA A 104 4.50 18.85 2.95
C ALA A 104 4.63 18.66 4.47
N GLU A 105 5.52 17.78 4.92
CA GLU A 105 5.83 17.53 6.34
C GLU A 105 6.29 18.80 7.06
N GLN A 106 7.25 19.52 6.50
CA GLN A 106 7.74 20.78 7.07
C GLN A 106 6.62 21.81 7.19
N GLN A 107 5.75 21.90 6.19
CA GLN A 107 4.62 22.83 6.21
C GLN A 107 3.56 22.43 7.25
N VAL A 108 3.23 21.13 7.37
CA VAL A 108 2.31 20.62 8.40
C VAL A 108 2.85 20.88 9.80
N GLN A 109 4.14 20.62 10.04
CA GLN A 109 4.78 20.92 11.33
C GLN A 109 4.70 22.43 11.65
N ALA A 110 4.96 23.30 10.67
CA ALA A 110 4.84 24.75 10.86
C ALA A 110 3.39 25.16 11.17
N ALA A 111 2.40 24.56 10.51
CA ALA A 111 0.99 24.80 10.79
C ALA A 111 0.56 24.32 12.18
N ILE A 112 1.04 23.16 12.65
CA ILE A 112 0.82 22.69 14.03
C ILE A 112 1.40 23.69 15.02
N ASN A 113 2.62 24.19 14.78
CA ASN A 113 3.25 25.18 15.65
C ASN A 113 2.47 26.50 15.69
N ALA A 114 1.90 26.93 14.55
CA ALA A 114 1.02 28.10 14.48
C ALA A 114 -0.33 27.86 15.17
N ALA A 115 -0.85 26.63 15.14
CA ALA A 115 -2.10 26.25 15.80
C ALA A 115 -1.96 26.15 17.33
N ALA A 116 -0.74 25.92 17.84
CA ALA A 116 -0.49 25.60 19.24
C ALA A 116 -1.06 26.61 20.25
N THR A 117 -1.14 27.90 19.89
CA THR A 117 -1.70 28.95 20.76
C THR A 117 -3.23 28.91 20.85
N PHE A 118 -3.90 28.26 19.90
CA PHE A 118 -5.35 28.09 19.85
C PHE A 118 -5.83 26.77 20.45
N LEU A 119 -4.91 25.84 20.71
CA LEU A 119 -5.22 24.54 21.30
C LEU A 119 -5.41 24.63 22.84
N PRO A 120 -6.18 23.71 23.45
CA PRO A 120 -6.34 23.65 24.91
C PRO A 120 -4.99 23.44 25.60
N ARG A 121 -4.77 24.17 26.71
CA ARG A 121 -3.50 24.15 27.45
C ARG A 121 -3.28 22.87 28.27
N ASP A 122 -4.34 22.11 28.49
CA ASP A 122 -4.39 20.87 29.26
C ASP A 122 -4.31 19.62 28.37
N LEU A 123 -4.00 19.77 27.08
CA LEU A 123 -3.69 18.64 26.20
C LEU A 123 -2.52 17.82 26.79
N PRO A 124 -2.69 16.50 27.02
CA PRO A 124 -1.62 15.67 27.58
C PRO A 124 -0.37 15.62 26.71
N ASN A 125 -0.57 15.60 25.39
CA ASN A 125 0.49 15.60 24.38
C ASN A 125 0.10 16.55 23.24
N PRO A 126 1.06 17.23 22.60
CA PRO A 126 0.79 18.02 21.41
C PRO A 126 0.32 17.13 20.24
N PRO A 127 -0.31 17.72 19.20
CA PRO A 127 -0.63 17.00 17.97
C PRO A 127 0.60 16.34 17.37
N VAL A 128 0.48 15.07 16.98
CA VAL A 128 1.54 14.31 16.31
C VAL A 128 1.13 14.03 14.87
N TYR A 129 2.08 14.07 13.94
CA TYR A 129 1.84 13.74 12.53
C TYR A 129 2.65 12.53 12.10
N SER A 130 2.23 11.89 11.01
CA SER A 130 2.90 10.74 10.43
C SER A 130 2.73 10.75 8.91
N LYS A 131 3.80 10.38 8.20
CA LYS A 131 3.86 10.28 6.74
C LYS A 131 3.22 8.96 6.28
N VAL A 132 1.90 8.85 6.42
CA VAL A 132 1.13 7.65 6.09
C VAL A 132 -0.20 7.98 5.43
N ASN A 133 -0.65 7.08 4.55
CA ASN A 133 -2.03 7.04 4.11
C ASN A 133 -2.81 6.10 5.05
N PRO A 134 -3.78 6.57 5.83
CA PRO A 134 -4.52 5.70 6.74
C PRO A 134 -5.38 4.65 6.03
N ALA A 135 -5.69 4.82 4.74
CA ALA A 135 -6.38 3.81 3.93
C ALA A 135 -5.49 2.60 3.58
N ASP A 136 -4.16 2.75 3.64
CA ASP A 136 -3.23 1.68 3.33
C ASP A 136 -3.23 0.65 4.48
N ALA A 137 -3.44 -0.63 4.14
CA ALA A 137 -3.26 -1.71 5.10
C ALA A 137 -1.78 -1.84 5.52
N PRO A 138 -1.47 -2.22 6.78
CA PRO A 138 -0.11 -2.48 7.23
C PRO A 138 0.65 -3.43 6.30
N VAL A 139 1.92 -3.12 6.04
CA VAL A 139 2.79 -3.92 5.15
C VAL A 139 3.29 -5.18 5.84
N LEU A 140 3.46 -5.11 7.16
CA LEU A 140 3.84 -6.20 8.04
C LEU A 140 3.11 -6.02 9.37
N THR A 141 2.50 -7.09 9.87
CA THR A 141 1.83 -7.10 11.17
C THR A 141 2.49 -8.17 12.04
N LEU A 142 2.95 -7.78 13.23
CA LEU A 142 3.56 -8.68 14.20
C LEU A 142 2.64 -8.84 15.42
N GLY A 143 2.56 -10.05 15.96
CA GLY A 143 1.93 -10.35 17.24
C GLY A 143 3.00 -10.61 18.30
N VAL A 144 2.93 -9.89 19.41
CA VAL A 144 3.83 -10.07 20.56
C VAL A 144 2.98 -10.43 21.77
N THR A 145 3.26 -11.57 22.38
CA THR A 145 2.51 -12.05 23.56
C THR A 145 3.44 -12.78 24.53
N SER A 146 2.97 -13.05 25.74
CA SER A 146 3.70 -13.84 26.74
C SER A 146 2.73 -14.63 27.60
N ARG A 147 3.11 -15.86 27.98
CA ARG A 147 2.37 -16.68 28.94
C ARG A 147 2.77 -16.43 30.39
N SER A 148 3.95 -15.83 30.62
CA SER A 148 4.53 -15.66 31.95
C SER A 148 4.59 -14.20 32.40
N LEU A 149 4.55 -13.25 31.47
CA LEU A 149 4.61 -11.82 31.76
C LEU A 149 3.23 -11.16 31.53
N PRO A 150 2.84 -10.18 32.36
CA PRO A 150 1.70 -9.32 32.08
C PRO A 150 1.88 -8.58 30.77
N LEU A 151 0.79 -8.36 30.03
CA LEU A 151 0.85 -7.67 28.74
C LEU A 151 1.38 -6.23 28.84
N THR A 152 1.26 -5.58 29.99
CA THR A 152 1.86 -4.25 30.22
C THR A 152 3.38 -4.26 30.15
N VAL A 153 4.00 -5.31 30.68
CA VAL A 153 5.46 -5.52 30.57
C VAL A 153 5.84 -5.90 29.14
N VAL A 154 4.98 -6.66 28.45
CA VAL A 154 5.21 -7.02 27.05
C VAL A 154 5.15 -5.79 26.15
N GLU A 155 4.19 -4.89 26.36
CA GLU A 155 4.07 -3.61 25.65
C GLU A 155 5.31 -2.75 25.86
N ASP A 156 5.76 -2.57 27.11
CA ASP A 156 6.96 -1.76 27.41
C ASP A 156 8.22 -2.30 26.70
N LEU A 157 8.39 -3.63 26.70
CA LEU A 157 9.47 -4.29 25.98
C LEU A 157 9.33 -4.11 24.46
N ALA A 158 8.12 -4.21 23.92
CA ALA A 158 7.86 -4.01 22.50
C ALA A 158 8.11 -2.55 22.08
N ASP A 159 7.61 -1.58 22.84
CA ASP A 159 7.79 -0.15 22.56
C ASP A 159 9.28 0.22 22.60
N THR A 160 9.96 -0.08 23.71
CA THR A 160 11.34 0.35 23.93
C THR A 160 12.37 -0.41 23.09
N ARG A 161 12.12 -1.68 22.73
CA ARG A 161 13.10 -2.52 22.01
C ARG A 161 12.75 -2.80 20.56
N LEU A 162 11.48 -2.93 20.20
CA LEU A 162 11.05 -3.22 18.82
C LEU A 162 10.68 -1.95 18.06
N VAL A 163 9.68 -1.22 18.55
CA VAL A 163 9.05 -0.11 17.83
C VAL A 163 10.05 0.97 17.49
N GLN A 164 10.84 1.42 18.47
CA GLN A 164 11.86 2.46 18.27
C GLN A 164 12.86 2.11 17.16
N LYS A 165 13.28 0.83 17.08
CA LYS A 165 14.24 0.38 16.07
C LYS A 165 13.62 0.19 14.69
N ILE A 166 12.40 -0.30 14.62
CA ILE A 166 11.68 -0.48 13.36
C ILE A 166 11.28 0.87 12.76
N ALA A 167 10.81 1.81 13.58
CA ALA A 167 10.41 3.16 13.13
C ALA A 167 11.57 3.99 12.55
N GLN A 168 12.82 3.67 12.91
CA GLN A 168 14.02 4.32 12.37
C GLN A 168 14.41 3.81 10.96
N LEU A 169 13.79 2.75 10.47
CA LEU A 169 14.14 2.18 9.17
C LEU A 169 13.64 3.09 8.02
N PRO A 170 14.46 3.35 6.99
CA PRO A 170 14.02 4.20 5.89
C PRO A 170 12.86 3.56 5.13
N GLY A 171 11.83 4.36 4.84
CA GLY A 171 10.59 3.93 4.18
C GLY A 171 9.48 3.47 5.14
N VAL A 172 9.77 3.29 6.44
CA VAL A 172 8.73 3.08 7.46
C VAL A 172 8.07 4.42 7.79
N GLY A 173 6.75 4.49 7.67
CA GLY A 173 5.97 5.72 7.88
C GLY A 173 5.41 5.81 9.29
N LEU A 174 4.89 4.69 9.81
CA LEU A 174 4.33 4.61 11.13
C LEU A 174 4.43 3.18 11.66
N VAL A 175 4.76 3.06 12.94
CA VAL A 175 4.69 1.79 13.68
C VAL A 175 3.75 2.03 14.85
N THR A 176 2.61 1.35 14.88
CA THR A 176 1.63 1.47 15.98
C THR A 176 1.57 0.19 16.81
N LEU A 177 1.34 0.37 18.11
CA LEU A 177 1.02 -0.69 19.05
C LEU A 177 -0.49 -0.65 19.32
N SER A 178 -1.18 -1.75 19.03
CA SER A 178 -2.59 -1.92 19.36
C SER A 178 -2.71 -2.91 20.53
N GLY A 179 -3.52 -2.56 21.52
CA GLY A 179 -3.71 -3.34 22.75
C GLY A 179 -3.82 -2.48 24.01
N GLY A 180 -3.28 -1.26 23.97
CA GLY A 180 -3.43 -0.24 25.00
C GLY A 180 -2.76 -0.54 26.33
N GLN A 181 -1.78 -1.44 26.33
CA GLN A 181 -1.16 -1.95 27.54
C GLN A 181 0.02 -1.09 28.02
N LYS A 182 0.11 0.17 27.59
CA LYS A 182 1.19 1.07 28.00
C LYS A 182 1.20 1.21 29.53
N PRO A 183 2.31 0.90 30.23
CA PRO A 183 2.33 0.92 31.69
C PRO A 183 2.01 2.29 32.27
N ALA A 184 1.15 2.33 33.29
CA ALA A 184 0.82 3.54 34.05
C ALA A 184 0.46 3.19 35.49
N VAL A 185 0.68 4.14 36.41
CA VAL A 185 0.14 4.08 37.77
C VAL A 185 -1.26 4.69 37.77
N ARG A 186 -2.28 3.91 38.12
CA ARG A 186 -3.67 4.36 38.20
C ARG A 186 -4.04 4.65 39.65
N ILE A 187 -4.48 5.87 39.91
CA ILE A 187 -4.98 6.33 41.22
C ILE A 187 -6.51 6.39 41.15
N GLN A 188 -7.18 5.39 41.72
CA GLN A 188 -8.63 5.26 41.75
C GLN A 188 -9.18 5.88 43.03
N VAL A 189 -9.47 7.19 42.97
CA VAL A 189 -9.96 7.94 44.13
C VAL A 189 -11.40 7.53 44.48
N ASN A 190 -11.68 7.35 45.77
CA ASN A 190 -13.01 7.13 46.30
C ASN A 190 -13.63 8.50 46.72
N PRO A 191 -14.62 9.03 45.98
CA PRO A 191 -15.16 10.37 46.25
C PRO A 191 -15.79 10.49 47.64
N ALA A 192 -16.37 9.42 48.19
CA ALA A 192 -16.99 9.44 49.51
C ALA A 192 -15.95 9.55 50.63
N ARG A 193 -14.84 8.81 50.54
CA ARG A 193 -13.72 8.92 51.51
C ARG A 193 -13.02 10.26 51.42
N LEU A 194 -12.89 10.80 50.20
CA LEU A 194 -12.28 12.10 49.96
C LEU A 194 -13.12 13.23 50.59
N ALA A 195 -14.44 13.22 50.34
CA ALA A 195 -15.37 14.20 50.89
C ALA A 195 -15.48 14.11 52.42
N ALA A 196 -15.44 12.90 53.00
CA ALA A 196 -15.43 12.71 54.46
C ALA A 196 -14.23 13.36 55.16
N ASN A 197 -13.12 13.56 54.43
CA ASN A 197 -11.92 14.24 54.91
C ASN A 197 -11.85 15.73 54.50
N GLY A 198 -12.94 16.27 53.92
CA GLY A 198 -13.03 17.65 53.45
C GLY A 198 -12.00 17.96 52.36
N LEU A 199 -11.70 16.98 51.51
CA LEU A 199 -10.81 17.13 50.36
C LEU A 199 -11.60 16.99 49.06
N THR A 200 -11.04 17.55 48.00
CA THR A 200 -11.55 17.53 46.64
C THR A 200 -10.61 16.74 45.72
N MET A 201 -11.10 16.41 44.52
CA MET A 201 -10.27 15.74 43.51
C MET A 201 -9.07 16.61 43.09
N ASP A 202 -9.23 17.94 43.15
CA ASP A 202 -8.16 18.88 42.83
C ASP A 202 -7.03 18.85 43.87
N ASP A 203 -7.36 18.67 45.15
CA ASP A 203 -6.35 18.51 46.21
C ASP A 203 -5.46 17.28 45.95
N VAL A 204 -6.07 16.17 45.52
CA VAL A 204 -5.31 14.95 45.14
C VAL A 204 -4.44 15.23 43.92
N ARG A 205 -4.96 15.90 42.89
CA ARG A 205 -4.21 16.26 41.68
C ARG A 205 -3.00 17.13 42.03
N ILE A 206 -3.18 18.14 42.87
CA ILE A 206 -2.10 19.03 43.32
C ILE A 206 -1.05 18.25 44.12
N ALA A 207 -1.48 17.41 45.07
CA ALA A 207 -0.57 16.61 45.89
C ALA A 207 0.28 15.64 45.03
N VAL A 208 -0.35 14.95 44.08
CA VAL A 208 0.35 14.05 43.15
C VAL A 208 1.31 14.81 42.25
N ALA A 209 0.91 15.97 41.71
CA ALA A 209 1.76 16.80 40.87
C ALA A 209 2.96 17.39 41.64
N ALA A 210 2.77 17.77 42.91
CA ALA A 210 3.83 18.29 43.76
C ALA A 210 4.81 17.20 44.23
N ALA A 211 4.35 15.95 44.33
CA ALA A 211 5.17 14.82 44.75
C ALA A 211 6.04 14.24 43.64
N ASN A 212 5.59 14.29 42.38
CA ASN A 212 6.29 13.71 41.25
C ASN A 212 7.01 14.77 40.41
N VAL A 213 8.02 15.41 40.99
CA VAL A 213 8.72 16.55 40.40
C VAL A 213 10.18 16.21 40.09
N ASN A 214 10.65 16.53 38.88
CA ASN A 214 12.06 16.42 38.50
C ASN A 214 12.64 17.80 38.19
N GLN A 215 13.02 18.54 39.23
CA GLN A 215 13.56 19.90 39.12
C GLN A 215 15.08 19.93 39.30
N ALA A 216 15.75 20.82 38.55
CA ALA A 216 17.18 21.06 38.68
C ALA A 216 17.53 21.56 40.09
N LYS A 217 18.49 20.91 40.75
CA LYS A 217 18.90 21.22 42.14
C LYS A 217 20.18 22.06 42.25
N GLY A 218 20.87 22.31 41.13
CA GLY A 218 22.07 23.16 41.07
C GLY A 218 23.37 22.48 41.50
N SER A 219 24.43 23.28 41.64
CA SER A 219 25.75 22.85 42.11
C SER A 219 26.21 23.70 43.29
N LEU A 220 27.13 23.13 44.08
CA LEU A 220 27.87 23.82 45.12
C LEU A 220 29.32 23.95 44.65
N ASP A 221 29.75 25.18 44.40
CA ASP A 221 31.10 25.50 43.93
C ASP A 221 31.95 26.08 45.07
N GLY A 222 33.01 25.36 45.46
CA GLY A 222 34.00 25.80 46.43
C GLY A 222 35.37 26.10 45.79
N PRO A 223 36.32 26.68 46.55
CA PRO A 223 37.64 27.08 46.03
C PRO A 223 38.51 25.93 45.50
N LEU A 224 38.25 24.69 45.92
CA LEU A 224 39.05 23.51 45.60
C LEU A 224 38.24 22.38 44.92
N GLN A 225 36.91 22.44 44.96
CA GLN A 225 36.04 21.37 44.46
C GLN A 225 34.63 21.88 44.21
N SER A 226 33.97 21.27 43.21
CA SER A 226 32.59 21.54 42.81
C SER A 226 31.79 20.23 42.90
N PHE A 227 30.56 20.31 43.42
CA PHE A 227 29.63 19.17 43.51
C PHE A 227 28.29 19.53 42.87
N THR A 228 27.78 18.68 41.99
CA THR A 228 26.40 18.78 41.50
C THR A 228 25.45 18.11 42.49
N ILE A 229 24.39 18.80 42.90
CA ILE A 229 23.34 18.21 43.72
C ILE A 229 22.44 17.39 42.79
N SER A 230 22.43 16.08 42.96
CA SER A 230 21.53 15.16 42.24
C SER A 230 20.54 14.55 43.23
N ALA A 231 19.25 14.78 42.98
CA ALA A 231 18.15 14.12 43.66
C ALA A 231 17.10 13.76 42.59
N ASN A 232 16.62 12.52 42.63
CA ASN A 232 15.51 12.08 41.79
C ASN A 232 14.27 11.91 42.67
N ASP A 233 13.39 12.90 42.65
CA ASP A 233 12.17 12.91 43.45
C ASP A 233 10.98 12.27 42.69
N GLN A 234 11.21 11.64 41.53
CA GLN A 234 10.14 11.01 40.75
C GLN A 234 9.67 9.68 41.34
N ILE A 235 8.37 9.45 41.24
CA ILE A 235 7.71 8.23 41.74
C ILE A 235 7.28 7.36 40.55
N HIS A 236 7.78 6.14 40.49
CA HIS A 236 7.60 5.25 39.33
C HIS A 236 6.69 4.04 39.59
N GLN A 237 6.48 3.67 40.85
CA GLN A 237 5.73 2.46 41.21
C GLN A 237 4.52 2.78 42.09
N SER A 238 3.42 2.04 41.90
CA SER A 238 2.19 2.20 42.69
C SER A 238 2.41 2.17 44.21
N HIS A 239 3.28 1.28 44.70
CA HIS A 239 3.57 1.15 46.14
C HIS A 239 4.11 2.44 46.76
N GLN A 240 4.92 3.20 46.01
CA GLN A 240 5.48 4.47 46.48
C GLN A 240 4.41 5.56 46.57
N TYR A 241 3.45 5.58 45.63
CA TYR A 241 2.31 6.50 45.66
C TYR A 241 1.36 6.23 46.84
N LYS A 242 1.23 4.99 47.32
CA LYS A 242 0.35 4.66 48.44
C LYS A 242 0.72 5.40 49.73
N ALA A 243 2.02 5.61 49.96
CA ALA A 243 2.54 6.31 51.13
C ALA A 243 2.57 7.85 50.95
N LEU A 244 2.04 8.38 49.84
CA LEU A 244 2.02 9.82 49.60
C LEU A 244 1.07 10.53 50.57
N VAL A 245 1.59 11.50 51.33
CA VAL A 245 0.77 12.35 52.20
C VAL A 245 0.04 13.38 51.36
N ILE A 246 -1.29 13.36 51.39
CA ILE A 246 -2.14 14.28 50.62
C ILE A 246 -2.59 15.49 51.44
N ALA A 247 -2.73 15.34 52.76
CA ALA A 247 -3.10 16.41 53.68
C ALA A 247 -2.71 16.06 55.12
N TYR A 248 -2.68 17.07 55.99
CA TYR A 248 -2.64 16.87 57.44
C TYR A 248 -3.99 17.27 58.05
N ARG A 249 -4.58 16.38 58.84
CA ARG A 249 -5.84 16.62 59.57
C ARG A 249 -5.67 16.16 61.01
N ASN A 250 -6.04 17.00 61.98
CA ASN A 250 -5.95 16.69 63.41
C ASN A 250 -4.56 16.19 63.87
N ASN A 251 -3.47 16.80 63.36
CA ASN A 251 -2.08 16.36 63.57
C ASN A 251 -1.74 14.93 63.07
N ALA A 252 -2.60 14.30 62.28
CA ALA A 252 -2.30 13.04 61.60
C ALA A 252 -2.11 13.26 60.08
N PRO A 253 -1.11 12.62 59.46
CA PRO A 253 -0.99 12.60 58.01
C PRO A 253 -2.11 11.74 57.41
N LEU A 254 -2.78 12.26 56.40
CA LEU A 254 -3.71 11.50 55.57
C LEU A 254 -2.95 11.03 54.33
N LEU A 255 -2.91 9.71 54.11
CA LEU A 255 -2.21 9.09 52.99
C LEU A 255 -3.13 8.96 51.78
N LEU A 256 -2.53 8.86 50.60
CA LEU A 256 -3.26 8.60 49.36
C LEU A 256 -4.02 7.27 49.44
N SER A 257 -3.44 6.24 50.07
CA SER A 257 -4.09 4.95 50.30
C SER A 257 -5.37 5.03 51.14
N ASP A 258 -5.53 6.08 51.94
CA ASP A 258 -6.72 6.23 52.79
C ASP A 258 -7.94 6.64 51.96
N VAL A 259 -7.73 7.31 50.82
CA VAL A 259 -8.79 7.87 49.98
C VAL A 259 -8.80 7.32 48.55
N ALA A 260 -7.79 6.54 48.12
CA ALA A 260 -7.67 6.02 46.76
C ALA A 260 -7.01 4.64 46.70
N ASP A 261 -7.44 3.81 45.75
CA ASP A 261 -6.74 2.58 45.39
C ASP A 261 -5.68 2.88 44.32
N VAL A 262 -4.43 2.55 44.61
CA VAL A 262 -3.30 2.80 43.70
C VAL A 262 -2.74 1.50 43.16
N ILE A 263 -2.80 1.32 41.84
CA ILE A 263 -2.42 0.08 41.15
C ILE A 263 -1.52 0.35 39.94
N ASP A 264 -0.58 -0.55 39.67
CA ASP A 264 0.14 -0.58 38.40
C ASP A 264 -0.75 -1.27 37.36
N SER A 265 -1.02 -0.59 36.26
CA SER A 265 -1.96 -1.04 35.24
C SER A 265 -1.64 -0.41 33.89
N ALA A 266 -2.56 -0.50 32.93
CA ALA A 266 -2.45 0.15 31.64
C ALA A 266 -2.94 1.61 31.70
N GLU A 267 -2.33 2.48 30.89
CA GLU A 267 -2.76 3.87 30.67
C GLU A 267 -4.23 3.90 30.23
N ASN A 268 -4.58 3.07 29.24
CA ASN A 268 -5.92 2.94 28.72
C ASN A 268 -6.43 1.49 28.77
N ILE A 269 -7.27 1.19 29.76
CA ILE A 269 -7.92 -0.13 29.91
C ILE A 269 -9.07 -0.38 28.92
N ARG A 270 -9.42 0.62 28.10
CA ARG A 270 -10.49 0.53 27.08
C ARG A 270 -9.93 0.32 25.67
N GLN A 271 -8.80 -0.37 25.61
CA GLN A 271 -8.17 -0.84 24.39
C GLN A 271 -7.76 -2.29 24.64
N ALA A 272 -7.93 -3.14 23.63
CA ALA A 272 -7.53 -4.53 23.69
C ALA A 272 -7.21 -5.05 22.29
N ALA A 273 -6.31 -6.03 22.22
CA ALA A 273 -5.94 -6.67 20.98
C ALA A 273 -5.67 -8.16 21.17
N TRP A 274 -5.86 -8.91 20.09
CA TRP A 274 -5.77 -10.36 20.05
C TRP A 274 -5.03 -10.85 18.80
N MET A 275 -4.21 -11.86 19.01
CA MET A 275 -3.60 -12.68 17.98
C MET A 275 -4.34 -14.02 17.98
N GLY A 276 -5.20 -14.24 16.99
CA GLY A 276 -6.16 -15.33 17.09
C GLY A 276 -7.16 -15.10 18.22
N ASP A 277 -7.23 -16.04 19.15
CA ASP A 277 -8.02 -15.99 20.37
C ASP A 277 -7.21 -15.52 21.60
N GLN A 278 -5.89 -15.33 21.46
CA GLN A 278 -4.99 -15.01 22.56
C GLN A 278 -4.79 -13.49 22.68
N PRO A 279 -4.91 -12.92 23.90
CA PRO A 279 -4.53 -11.54 24.14
C PRO A 279 -3.07 -11.28 23.74
N ALA A 280 -2.84 -10.22 22.97
CA ALA A 280 -1.53 -9.91 22.42
C ALA A 280 -1.39 -8.40 22.17
N ILE A 281 -0.15 -7.97 22.03
CA ILE A 281 0.19 -6.66 21.47
C ILE A 281 0.36 -6.84 19.97
N ILE A 282 -0.39 -6.05 19.19
CA ILE A 282 -0.29 -6.07 17.73
C ILE A 282 0.57 -4.89 17.28
N VAL A 283 1.69 -5.18 16.64
CA VAL A 283 2.60 -4.19 16.08
C VAL A 283 2.29 -4.05 14.59
N ASN A 284 1.68 -2.94 14.19
CA ASN A 284 1.36 -2.66 12.80
C ASN A 284 2.45 -1.76 12.20
N ILE A 285 3.01 -2.17 11.08
CA ILE A 285 4.05 -1.41 10.37
C ILE A 285 3.46 -0.92 9.06
N GLN A 286 3.40 0.39 8.87
CA GLN A 286 2.96 1.04 7.64
C GLN A 286 4.16 1.68 6.94
N ARG A 287 4.15 1.64 5.60
CA ARG A 287 5.16 2.30 4.77
C ARG A 287 4.82 3.77 4.58
N GLN A 288 5.82 4.57 4.23
CA GLN A 288 5.60 5.92 3.72
C GLN A 288 4.98 5.87 2.31
N PRO A 289 4.12 6.84 1.94
CA PRO A 289 3.69 7.02 0.56
C PRO A 289 4.90 7.12 -0.38
N GLY A 290 4.90 6.36 -1.47
CA GLY A 290 6.01 6.31 -2.42
C GLY A 290 7.24 5.49 -1.98
N ALA A 291 7.23 4.81 -0.83
CA ALA A 291 8.29 3.87 -0.45
C ALA A 291 8.04 2.45 -1.00
N ASN A 292 9.12 1.73 -1.35
CA ASN A 292 9.04 0.34 -1.79
C ASN A 292 8.64 -0.60 -0.64
N LEU A 293 7.48 -1.24 -0.76
CA LEU A 293 6.96 -2.17 0.25
C LEU A 293 7.92 -3.33 0.54
N ILE A 294 8.46 -3.98 -0.50
CA ILE A 294 9.34 -5.15 -0.36
C ILE A 294 10.61 -4.76 0.40
N GLU A 295 11.25 -3.64 0.03
CA GLU A 295 12.47 -3.20 0.71
C GLU A 295 12.24 -2.89 2.19
N VAL A 296 11.11 -2.26 2.53
CA VAL A 296 10.75 -1.96 3.92
C VAL A 296 10.61 -3.26 4.71
N VAL A 297 9.82 -4.21 4.22
CA VAL A 297 9.60 -5.49 4.91
C VAL A 297 10.90 -6.31 5.02
N ASP A 298 11.73 -6.32 3.97
CA ASP A 298 13.03 -7.01 4.00
C ASP A 298 13.96 -6.43 5.07
N ARG A 299 14.05 -5.09 5.17
CA ARG A 299 14.83 -4.43 6.22
C ARG A 299 14.33 -4.78 7.62
N VAL A 300 13.01 -4.80 7.82
CA VAL A 300 12.41 -5.20 9.09
C VAL A 300 12.73 -6.67 9.41
N LYS A 301 12.55 -7.58 8.45
CA LYS A 301 12.83 -9.01 8.63
C LYS A 301 14.31 -9.32 8.86
N GLN A 302 15.21 -8.56 8.25
CA GLN A 302 16.65 -8.69 8.49
C GLN A 302 17.03 -8.27 9.91
N LEU A 303 16.36 -7.23 10.44
CA LEU A 303 16.59 -6.73 11.80
C LEU A 303 15.88 -7.57 12.87
N LEU A 304 14.75 -8.20 12.53
CA LEU A 304 13.89 -8.90 13.47
C LEU A 304 14.59 -9.99 14.32
N PRO A 305 15.48 -10.85 13.78
CA PRO A 305 16.21 -11.82 14.59
C PRO A 305 17.10 -11.19 15.66
N GLN A 306 17.71 -10.04 15.36
CA GLN A 306 18.55 -9.30 16.32
C GLN A 306 17.69 -8.64 17.40
N LEU A 307 16.51 -8.14 17.04
CA LEU A 307 15.58 -7.56 18.02
C LEU A 307 14.95 -8.65 18.90
N GLN A 308 14.65 -9.81 18.34
CA GLN A 308 14.11 -10.94 19.07
C GLN A 308 15.12 -11.53 20.06
N SER A 309 16.42 -11.56 19.71
CA SER A 309 17.46 -11.99 20.66
C SER A 309 17.69 -10.99 21.80
N ALA A 310 17.32 -9.72 21.59
CA ALA A 310 17.31 -8.70 22.64
C ALA A 310 16.08 -8.79 23.55
N LEU A 311 15.05 -9.58 23.22
CA LEU A 311 13.89 -9.82 24.07
C LEU A 311 14.09 -11.05 24.97
N PRO A 312 13.43 -11.10 26.14
CA PRO A 312 13.37 -12.33 26.92
C PRO A 312 12.75 -13.47 26.11
N SER A 313 13.23 -14.69 26.31
CA SER A 313 12.71 -15.89 25.62
C SER A 313 11.21 -16.16 25.89
N SER A 314 10.65 -15.56 26.94
CA SER A 314 9.23 -15.60 27.28
C SER A 314 8.35 -14.69 26.42
N VAL A 315 8.92 -13.88 25.51
CA VAL A 315 8.20 -12.93 24.65
C VAL A 315 8.44 -13.28 23.17
N PRO A 316 7.75 -14.31 22.64
CA PRO A 316 7.80 -14.61 21.21
C PRO A 316 7.20 -13.48 20.37
N VAL A 317 7.86 -13.17 19.24
CA VAL A 317 7.36 -12.28 18.20
C VAL A 317 6.97 -13.13 17.00
N THR A 318 5.70 -13.04 16.59
CA THR A 318 5.14 -13.85 15.48
C THR A 318 4.74 -12.93 14.34
N VAL A 319 5.09 -13.28 13.10
CA VAL A 319 4.61 -12.55 11.92
C VAL A 319 3.19 -13.04 11.61
N LEU A 320 2.21 -12.13 11.69
CA LEU A 320 0.80 -12.44 11.42
C LEU A 320 0.46 -12.21 9.95
N THR A 321 0.96 -11.13 9.38
CA THR A 321 0.70 -10.77 7.99
C THR A 321 1.96 -10.26 7.34
N ASP A 322 2.25 -10.73 6.13
CA ASP A 322 3.35 -10.28 5.29
C ASP A 322 2.88 -10.14 3.84
N ARG A 323 2.73 -8.88 3.41
CA ARG A 323 2.26 -8.55 2.05
C ARG A 323 3.29 -8.86 0.96
N THR A 324 4.56 -9.11 1.28
CA THR A 324 5.57 -9.37 0.24
C THR A 324 5.43 -10.72 -0.45
N THR A 325 4.77 -11.68 0.20
CA THR A 325 4.65 -13.06 -0.29
C THR A 325 3.93 -13.12 -1.64
N THR A 326 2.75 -12.50 -1.74
CA THR A 326 1.95 -12.45 -2.98
C THR A 326 2.59 -11.57 -4.05
N ILE A 327 3.21 -10.45 -3.67
CA ILE A 327 3.93 -9.59 -4.62
C ILE A 327 5.09 -10.32 -5.27
N ARG A 328 5.92 -11.04 -4.48
CA ARG A 328 7.04 -11.81 -5.00
C ARG A 328 6.58 -12.95 -5.89
N ALA A 329 5.49 -13.64 -5.51
CA ALA A 329 4.89 -14.69 -6.34
C ALA A 329 4.40 -14.10 -7.68
N SER A 330 3.66 -12.99 -7.66
CA SER A 330 3.17 -12.33 -8.87
C SER A 330 4.30 -11.90 -9.81
N VAL A 331 5.37 -11.29 -9.29
CA VAL A 331 6.52 -10.91 -10.11
C VAL A 331 7.23 -12.13 -10.68
N HIS A 332 7.37 -13.21 -9.90
CA HIS A 332 7.98 -14.45 -10.38
C HIS A 332 7.15 -15.09 -11.50
N ASP A 333 5.82 -15.10 -11.36
CA ASP A 333 4.91 -15.62 -12.38
C ASP A 333 5.03 -14.82 -13.69
N VAL A 334 5.05 -13.48 -13.62
CA VAL A 334 5.22 -12.66 -14.83
C VAL A 334 6.62 -12.84 -15.45
N GLN A 335 7.67 -13.04 -14.64
CA GLN A 335 9.00 -13.39 -15.15
C GLN A 335 8.99 -14.73 -15.89
N PHE A 336 8.28 -15.73 -15.35
CA PHE A 336 8.10 -17.01 -16.02
C PHE A 336 7.32 -16.85 -17.33
N GLU A 337 6.22 -16.09 -17.33
CA GLU A 337 5.44 -15.79 -18.53
C GLU A 337 6.25 -15.06 -19.59
N LEU A 338 7.10 -14.11 -19.21
CA LEU A 338 8.01 -13.43 -20.13
C LEU A 338 8.98 -14.42 -20.79
N MET A 339 9.61 -15.30 -20.00
CA MET A 339 10.50 -16.33 -20.53
C MET A 339 9.75 -17.29 -21.45
N LEU A 340 8.55 -17.72 -21.05
CA LEU A 340 7.68 -18.60 -21.82
C LEU A 340 7.30 -17.94 -23.15
N ALA A 341 6.91 -16.67 -23.14
CA ALA A 341 6.57 -15.89 -24.33
C ALA A 341 7.75 -15.80 -25.30
N VAL A 342 8.96 -15.50 -24.80
CA VAL A 342 10.19 -15.48 -25.62
C VAL A 342 10.46 -16.86 -26.26
N VAL A 343 10.33 -17.94 -25.50
CA VAL A 343 10.52 -19.31 -26.02
C VAL A 343 9.48 -19.66 -27.08
N LEU A 344 8.20 -19.37 -26.83
CA LEU A 344 7.09 -19.59 -27.77
C LEU A 344 7.31 -18.83 -29.07
N VAL A 345 7.70 -17.56 -28.97
CA VAL A 345 8.05 -16.72 -30.11
C VAL A 345 9.16 -17.34 -30.96
N VAL A 346 10.27 -17.74 -30.32
CA VAL A 346 11.40 -18.37 -31.03
C VAL A 346 10.97 -19.69 -31.68
N LEU A 347 10.13 -20.48 -31.01
CA LEU A 347 9.57 -21.72 -31.55
C LEU A 347 8.67 -21.47 -32.76
N VAL A 348 7.80 -20.46 -32.71
CA VAL A 348 6.95 -20.09 -33.85
C VAL A 348 7.81 -19.66 -35.03
N ILE A 349 8.83 -18.82 -34.82
CA ILE A 349 9.78 -18.43 -35.87
C ILE A 349 10.50 -19.65 -36.45
N PHE A 350 10.89 -20.62 -35.61
CA PHE A 350 11.48 -21.88 -36.08
C PHE A 350 10.56 -22.66 -37.02
N VAL A 351 9.27 -22.73 -36.71
CA VAL A 351 8.27 -23.40 -37.54
C VAL A 351 8.12 -22.72 -38.90
N PHE A 352 8.19 -21.39 -38.96
CA PHE A 352 8.10 -20.62 -40.21
C PHE A 352 9.39 -20.68 -41.03
N LEU A 353 10.55 -20.34 -40.44
CA LEU A 353 11.82 -20.24 -41.15
C LEU A 353 12.50 -21.60 -41.40
N ARG A 354 12.11 -22.66 -40.66
CA ARG A 354 12.60 -24.05 -40.75
C ARG A 354 14.14 -24.18 -40.81
N SER A 355 14.84 -23.20 -40.26
CA SER A 355 16.28 -23.03 -40.39
C SER A 355 16.85 -22.67 -39.03
N ALA A 356 17.53 -23.62 -38.38
CA ALA A 356 18.12 -23.39 -37.06
C ALA A 356 19.02 -22.15 -37.02
N ALA A 357 19.76 -21.88 -38.11
CA ALA A 357 20.60 -20.68 -38.23
C ALA A 357 19.78 -19.38 -38.31
N ALA A 358 18.65 -19.39 -39.00
CA ALA A 358 17.78 -18.20 -39.11
C ALA A 358 17.00 -17.96 -37.82
N THR A 359 16.58 -19.02 -37.12
CA THR A 359 15.91 -18.97 -35.82
C THR A 359 16.84 -18.54 -34.69
N PHE A 360 18.13 -18.88 -34.77
CA PHE A 360 19.12 -18.48 -33.77
C PHE A 360 19.29 -16.95 -33.69
N ILE A 361 19.04 -16.24 -34.80
CA ILE A 361 19.16 -14.78 -34.84
C ILE A 361 18.10 -14.12 -33.92
N PRO A 362 16.77 -14.36 -34.07
CA PRO A 362 15.78 -13.90 -33.10
C PRO A 362 15.98 -14.47 -31.69
N GLY A 363 16.48 -15.70 -31.59
CA GLY A 363 16.82 -16.32 -30.31
C GLY A 363 17.88 -15.56 -29.49
N ILE A 364 18.72 -14.74 -30.13
CA ILE A 364 19.65 -13.83 -29.45
C ILE A 364 19.12 -12.40 -29.42
N THR A 365 18.63 -11.87 -30.53
CA THR A 365 18.31 -10.44 -30.65
C THR A 365 17.14 -10.04 -29.74
N VAL A 366 16.18 -10.93 -29.52
CA VAL A 366 15.01 -10.67 -28.65
C VAL A 366 15.44 -10.58 -27.18
N PRO A 367 16.12 -11.60 -26.58
CA PRO A 367 16.65 -11.47 -25.22
C PRO A 367 17.60 -10.27 -25.05
N VAL A 368 18.47 -10.00 -26.02
CA VAL A 368 19.39 -8.85 -25.97
C VAL A 368 18.62 -7.53 -25.85
N SER A 369 17.53 -7.38 -26.61
CA SER A 369 16.71 -6.16 -26.58
C SER A 369 15.98 -5.98 -25.24
N ILE A 370 15.41 -7.06 -24.71
CA ILE A 370 14.75 -7.07 -23.40
C ILE A 370 15.77 -6.73 -22.29
N VAL A 371 16.93 -7.41 -22.28
CA VAL A 371 17.99 -7.16 -21.30
C VAL A 371 18.51 -5.72 -21.41
N GLY A 372 18.72 -5.22 -22.63
CA GLY A 372 19.12 -3.84 -22.86
C GLY A 372 18.09 -2.81 -22.36
N THR A 373 16.81 -3.17 -22.34
CA THR A 373 15.74 -2.32 -21.81
C THR A 373 15.89 -2.09 -20.30
N PHE A 374 16.36 -3.08 -19.54
CA PHE A 374 16.61 -2.91 -18.10
C PHE A 374 17.60 -1.78 -17.80
N ALA A 375 18.61 -1.57 -18.66
CA ALA A 375 19.56 -0.47 -18.51
C ALA A 375 18.87 0.90 -18.63
N VAL A 376 17.93 1.05 -19.56
CA VAL A 376 17.13 2.27 -19.73
C VAL A 376 16.17 2.46 -18.56
N MET A 377 15.50 1.39 -18.13
CA MET A 377 14.61 1.42 -16.97
C MET A 377 15.33 1.89 -15.71
N TYR A 378 16.54 1.38 -15.47
CA TYR A 378 17.36 1.81 -14.33
C TYR A 378 17.75 3.28 -14.43
N GLY A 379 18.14 3.76 -15.63
CA GLY A 379 18.44 5.18 -15.85
C GLY A 379 17.24 6.11 -15.65
N LEU A 380 16.01 5.60 -15.81
CA LEU A 380 14.76 6.33 -15.56
C LEU A 380 14.24 6.16 -14.12
N GLY A 381 14.90 5.35 -13.28
CA GLY A 381 14.48 5.10 -11.90
C GLY A 381 13.23 4.24 -11.76
N PHE A 382 12.93 3.37 -12.74
CA PHE A 382 11.75 2.49 -12.70
C PHE A 382 11.99 1.24 -11.86
N SER A 383 10.91 0.51 -11.59
CA SER A 383 10.93 -0.75 -10.84
C SER A 383 10.57 -1.94 -11.73
N LEU A 384 10.97 -3.15 -11.33
CA LEU A 384 10.43 -4.39 -11.87
C LEU A 384 9.09 -4.66 -11.20
N ASN A 385 8.02 -4.25 -11.89
CA ASN A 385 6.64 -4.41 -11.48
C ASN A 385 5.77 -5.01 -12.57
N ASN A 386 4.53 -5.37 -12.22
CA ASN A 386 3.62 -6.05 -13.14
C ASN A 386 3.36 -5.26 -14.43
N LEU A 387 3.28 -3.92 -14.38
CA LEU A 387 3.10 -3.10 -15.57
C LEU A 387 4.34 -3.06 -16.46
N SER A 388 5.52 -2.85 -15.86
CA SER A 388 6.78 -2.85 -16.59
C SER A 388 7.09 -4.22 -17.22
N LEU A 389 6.80 -5.31 -16.51
CA LEU A 389 6.99 -6.66 -17.02
C LEU A 389 5.97 -7.02 -18.09
N MET A 390 4.69 -6.63 -17.93
CA MET A 390 3.70 -6.75 -19.01
C MET A 390 4.12 -5.95 -20.25
N ALA A 391 4.66 -4.73 -20.07
CA ALA A 391 5.22 -3.95 -21.17
C ALA A 391 6.33 -4.72 -21.88
N LEU A 392 7.25 -5.38 -21.17
CA LEU A 392 8.29 -6.22 -21.74
C LEU A 392 7.73 -7.47 -22.45
N THR A 393 6.74 -8.13 -21.86
CA THR A 393 6.09 -9.31 -22.46
C THR A 393 5.39 -8.94 -23.76
N ILE A 394 4.61 -7.85 -23.77
CA ILE A 394 3.98 -7.31 -24.98
C ILE A 394 5.05 -6.84 -25.98
N SER A 395 6.11 -6.18 -25.51
CA SER A 395 7.20 -5.73 -26.37
C SER A 395 7.88 -6.86 -27.11
N THR A 396 7.89 -8.08 -26.55
CA THR A 396 8.48 -9.25 -27.19
C THR A 396 7.85 -9.47 -28.57
N GLY A 397 6.55 -9.24 -28.74
CA GLY A 397 5.90 -9.31 -30.06
C GLY A 397 6.41 -8.26 -31.05
N PHE A 398 6.55 -7.00 -30.60
CA PHE A 398 7.08 -5.91 -31.44
C PHE A 398 8.57 -6.08 -31.77
N VAL A 399 9.36 -6.52 -30.79
CA VAL A 399 10.81 -6.74 -30.93
C VAL A 399 11.10 -7.81 -31.98
N VAL A 400 10.25 -8.83 -32.04
CA VAL A 400 10.38 -9.93 -32.99
C VAL A 400 10.05 -9.50 -34.40
N ASP A 401 9.01 -8.69 -34.59
CA ASP A 401 8.55 -8.27 -35.91
C ASP A 401 9.67 -7.58 -36.70
N ASP A 402 10.38 -6.64 -36.08
CA ASP A 402 11.53 -5.95 -36.70
C ASP A 402 12.63 -6.93 -37.14
N ALA A 403 12.97 -7.88 -36.26
CA ALA A 403 14.02 -8.85 -36.54
C ALA A 403 13.60 -9.83 -37.64
N VAL A 404 12.35 -10.32 -37.61
CA VAL A 404 11.80 -11.25 -38.60
C VAL A 404 11.70 -10.59 -39.96
N VAL A 405 11.14 -9.40 -40.06
CA VAL A 405 11.04 -8.65 -41.32
C VAL A 405 12.43 -8.41 -41.91
N MET A 406 13.43 -8.13 -41.07
CA MET A 406 14.81 -7.95 -41.52
C MET A 406 15.42 -9.26 -42.05
N ILE A 407 15.25 -10.36 -41.31
CA ILE A 407 15.77 -11.69 -41.68
C ILE A 407 15.10 -12.21 -42.95
N GLU A 408 13.77 -12.13 -43.04
CA GLU A 408 12.98 -12.60 -44.17
C GLU A 408 13.43 -11.92 -45.47
N ASN A 409 13.63 -10.60 -45.43
CA ASN A 409 14.05 -9.85 -46.60
C ASN A 409 15.48 -10.18 -47.04
N ILE A 410 16.39 -10.40 -46.09
CA ILE A 410 17.75 -10.85 -46.41
C ILE A 410 17.73 -12.30 -46.92
N SER A 411 16.92 -13.18 -46.32
CA SER A 411 16.76 -14.58 -46.74
C SER A 411 16.25 -14.67 -48.18
N ARG A 412 15.25 -13.84 -48.55
CA ARG A 412 14.73 -13.77 -49.92
C ARG A 412 15.82 -13.51 -50.95
N TYR A 413 16.71 -12.54 -50.70
CA TYR A 413 17.83 -12.26 -51.62
C TYR A 413 18.86 -13.41 -51.67
N ILE A 414 19.09 -14.10 -50.54
CA ILE A 414 19.95 -15.29 -50.51
C ILE A 414 19.33 -16.44 -51.32
N GLU A 415 18.01 -16.60 -51.28
CA GLU A 415 17.25 -17.56 -52.08
C GLU A 415 17.24 -17.23 -53.57
N GLU A 416 17.21 -15.94 -53.92
CA GLU A 416 17.37 -15.44 -55.30
C GLU A 416 18.81 -15.61 -55.85
N GLY A 417 19.77 -16.05 -55.01
CA GLY A 417 21.13 -16.43 -55.41
C GLY A 417 22.22 -15.42 -55.05
N GLU A 418 21.89 -14.33 -54.35
CA GLU A 418 22.89 -13.35 -53.89
C GLU A 418 23.75 -13.91 -52.73
N PRO A 419 25.07 -13.60 -52.67
CA PRO A 419 25.90 -14.02 -51.56
C PRO A 419 25.45 -13.36 -50.25
N PRO A 420 25.52 -14.04 -49.07
CA PRO A 420 24.93 -13.56 -47.81
C PRO A 420 25.34 -12.14 -47.38
N LEU A 421 26.58 -11.75 -47.63
CA LEU A 421 27.06 -10.40 -47.33
C LEU A 421 26.40 -9.33 -48.20
N GLN A 422 26.19 -9.62 -49.49
CA GLN A 422 25.58 -8.70 -50.44
C GLN A 422 24.07 -8.63 -50.24
N ALA A 423 23.43 -9.79 -50.03
CA ALA A 423 22.04 -9.88 -49.62
C ALA A 423 21.75 -9.08 -48.34
N ALA A 424 22.65 -9.13 -47.35
CA ALA A 424 22.53 -8.32 -46.14
C ALA A 424 22.60 -6.81 -46.42
N PHE A 425 23.48 -6.35 -47.32
CA PHE A 425 23.54 -4.93 -47.69
C PHE A 425 22.29 -4.45 -48.42
N VAL A 426 21.85 -5.19 -49.43
CA VAL A 426 20.66 -4.84 -50.23
C VAL A 426 19.41 -4.93 -49.35
N GLY A 427 19.23 -6.05 -48.65
CA GLY A 427 18.10 -6.27 -47.75
C GLY A 427 18.00 -5.23 -46.63
N SER A 428 19.11 -4.89 -45.95
CA SER A 428 19.13 -3.87 -44.90
C SER A 428 18.84 -2.46 -45.40
N SER A 429 19.27 -2.14 -46.63
CA SER A 429 19.01 -0.83 -47.23
C SER A 429 17.55 -0.58 -47.60
N GLN A 430 16.81 -1.65 -47.93
CA GLN A 430 15.41 -1.56 -48.32
C GLN A 430 14.50 -1.40 -47.10
N ILE A 431 14.79 -2.13 -46.03
CA ILE A 431 13.92 -2.22 -44.85
C ILE A 431 14.34 -1.29 -43.72
N GLY A 432 15.60 -0.85 -43.67
CA GLY A 432 16.09 -0.03 -42.56
C GLY A 432 15.27 1.25 -42.32
N PHE A 433 14.79 1.90 -43.38
CA PHE A 433 13.89 3.06 -43.25
C PHE A 433 12.50 2.67 -42.74
N THR A 434 11.97 1.53 -43.19
CA THR A 434 10.67 1.01 -42.77
C THR A 434 10.67 0.68 -41.28
N ILE A 435 11.70 -0.01 -40.77
CA ILE A 435 11.84 -0.31 -39.33
C ILE A 435 11.87 0.98 -38.51
N LEU A 436 12.67 1.98 -38.94
CA LEU A 436 12.73 3.26 -38.26
C LEU A 436 11.37 3.99 -38.26
N SER A 437 10.66 3.99 -39.40
CA SER A 437 9.35 4.61 -39.52
C SER A 437 8.32 3.91 -38.62
N LEU A 438 8.28 2.57 -38.62
CA LEU A 438 7.38 1.79 -37.78
C LEU A 438 7.66 2.03 -36.30
N THR A 439 8.94 2.06 -35.91
CA THR A 439 9.37 2.38 -34.55
C THR A 439 8.84 3.74 -34.10
N VAL A 440 9.06 4.79 -34.90
CA VAL A 440 8.59 6.15 -34.57
C VAL A 440 7.07 6.20 -34.52
N SER A 441 6.36 5.54 -35.44
CA SER A 441 4.89 5.47 -35.44
C SER A 441 4.34 4.75 -34.20
N LEU A 442 4.95 3.64 -33.78
CA LEU A 442 4.55 2.90 -32.56
C LEU A 442 4.76 3.75 -31.31
N ILE A 443 5.91 4.42 -31.20
CA ILE A 443 6.17 5.36 -30.10
C ILE A 443 5.14 6.50 -30.12
N ALA A 444 4.79 7.03 -31.29
CA ALA A 444 3.81 8.11 -31.43
C ALA A 444 2.42 7.72 -30.91
N VAL A 445 2.00 6.46 -31.06
CA VAL A 445 0.74 5.94 -30.51
C VAL A 445 0.73 5.93 -28.98
N LEU A 446 1.91 5.85 -28.34
CA LEU A 446 2.04 5.86 -26.88
C LEU A 446 2.14 7.27 -26.28
N ILE A 447 2.37 8.30 -27.09
CA ILE A 447 2.50 9.69 -26.62
C ILE A 447 1.27 10.17 -25.82
N PRO A 448 0.01 9.90 -26.23
CA PRO A 448 -1.15 10.31 -25.46
C PRO A 448 -1.17 9.76 -24.03
N LEU A 449 -0.65 8.55 -23.80
CA LEU A 449 -0.55 7.96 -22.45
C LEU A 449 0.38 8.76 -21.54
N LEU A 450 1.43 9.40 -22.09
CA LEU A 450 2.37 10.23 -21.33
C LEU A 450 1.76 11.57 -20.88
N PHE A 451 0.67 12.01 -21.52
CA PHE A 451 -0.05 13.24 -21.18
C PHE A 451 -1.27 13.02 -20.28
N MET A 452 -1.56 11.76 -19.93
CA MET A 452 -2.58 11.48 -18.91
C MET A 452 -2.13 12.06 -17.57
N GLY A 453 -3.02 12.80 -16.90
CA GLY A 453 -2.76 13.35 -15.57
C GLY A 453 -3.02 12.33 -14.45
N ASP A 454 -2.85 12.80 -13.22
CA ASP A 454 -3.22 12.07 -12.00
C ASP A 454 -2.42 10.74 -11.80
N ILE A 455 -2.88 9.90 -10.87
CA ILE A 455 -2.30 8.61 -10.50
C ILE A 455 -2.27 7.66 -11.70
N VAL A 456 -3.33 7.66 -12.52
CA VAL A 456 -3.45 6.81 -13.70
C VAL A 456 -2.33 7.11 -14.70
N GLY A 457 -2.12 8.39 -15.02
CA GLY A 457 -1.05 8.78 -15.95
C GLY A 457 0.33 8.42 -15.44
N ARG A 458 0.61 8.58 -14.14
CA ARG A 458 1.88 8.16 -13.55
C ARG A 458 2.08 6.65 -13.56
N LEU A 459 1.02 5.87 -13.32
CA LEU A 459 1.07 4.41 -13.38
C LEU A 459 1.36 3.91 -14.81
N PHE A 460 0.65 4.46 -15.80
CA PHE A 460 0.83 4.12 -17.21
C PHE A 460 2.10 4.72 -17.84
N ARG A 461 2.71 5.74 -17.21
CA ARG A 461 3.98 6.31 -17.66
C ARG A 461 5.11 5.27 -17.61
N GLU A 462 5.22 4.49 -16.53
CA GLU A 462 6.21 3.41 -16.46
C GLU A 462 5.96 2.34 -17.55
N PHE A 463 4.70 1.97 -17.77
CA PHE A 463 4.32 1.06 -18.86
C PHE A 463 4.72 1.59 -20.24
N ALA A 464 4.28 2.81 -20.59
CA ALA A 464 4.48 3.41 -21.90
C ALA A 464 5.96 3.67 -22.20
N LEU A 465 6.73 4.15 -21.21
CA LEU A 465 8.16 4.40 -21.38
C LEU A 465 8.98 3.11 -21.41
N THR A 466 8.59 2.08 -20.65
CA THR A 466 9.24 0.76 -20.73
C THR A 466 9.02 0.12 -22.09
N LEU A 467 7.78 0.13 -22.60
CA LEU A 467 7.46 -0.37 -23.94
C LEU A 467 8.20 0.43 -25.03
N SER A 468 8.21 1.77 -24.94
CA SER A 468 8.92 2.64 -25.88
C SER A 468 10.43 2.37 -25.86
N ALA A 469 11.01 2.17 -24.68
CA ALA A 469 12.42 1.81 -24.52
C ALA A 469 12.72 0.45 -25.14
N ALA A 470 11.87 -0.55 -24.94
CA ALA A 470 12.02 -1.88 -25.55
C ALA A 470 11.97 -1.82 -27.08
N ILE A 471 11.03 -1.06 -27.65
CA ILE A 471 10.93 -0.86 -29.10
C ILE A 471 12.16 -0.11 -29.63
N LEU A 472 12.63 0.93 -28.93
CA LEU A 472 13.82 1.68 -29.34
C LEU A 472 15.09 0.81 -29.32
N VAL A 473 15.30 0.05 -28.24
CA VAL A 473 16.43 -0.88 -28.12
C VAL A 473 16.31 -1.98 -29.17
N SER A 474 15.11 -2.51 -29.43
CA SER A 474 14.85 -3.44 -30.53
C SER A 474 15.27 -2.87 -31.87
N ALA A 475 14.85 -1.65 -32.20
CA ALA A 475 15.19 -1.02 -33.47
C ALA A 475 16.71 -0.89 -33.63
N VAL A 476 17.42 -0.50 -32.56
CA VAL A 476 18.89 -0.46 -32.54
C VAL A 476 19.47 -1.85 -32.79
N VAL A 477 19.00 -2.89 -32.09
CA VAL A 477 19.50 -4.26 -32.25
C VAL A 477 19.19 -4.81 -33.65
N SER A 478 17.99 -4.57 -34.17
CA SER A 478 17.52 -5.01 -35.48
C SER A 478 18.22 -4.32 -36.64
N LEU A 479 18.62 -3.06 -36.48
CA LEU A 479 19.41 -2.34 -37.49
C LEU A 479 20.92 -2.62 -37.39
N THR A 480 21.41 -3.23 -36.31
CA THR A 480 22.85 -3.44 -36.07
C THR A 480 23.23 -4.92 -36.04
N LEU A 481 22.80 -5.64 -35.02
CA LEU A 481 23.15 -7.03 -34.74
C LEU A 481 22.51 -7.99 -35.74
N THR A 482 21.22 -7.83 -36.03
CA THR A 482 20.46 -8.73 -36.92
C THR A 482 21.09 -8.86 -38.31
N PRO A 483 21.31 -7.79 -39.09
CA PRO A 483 21.89 -7.89 -40.43
C PRO A 483 23.36 -8.39 -40.40
N MET A 484 24.11 -8.10 -39.34
CA MET A 484 25.47 -8.63 -39.17
C MET A 484 25.45 -10.15 -38.95
N LEU A 485 24.55 -10.65 -38.10
CA LEU A 485 24.36 -12.07 -37.88
C LEU A 485 23.84 -12.77 -39.14
N CYS A 486 22.91 -12.16 -39.89
CA CYS A 486 22.44 -12.67 -41.18
C CYS A 486 23.60 -12.86 -42.16
N ALA A 487 24.48 -11.87 -42.31
CA ALA A 487 25.63 -11.92 -43.21
C ALA A 487 26.66 -13.02 -42.85
N LYS A 488 26.69 -13.46 -41.58
CA LYS A 488 27.66 -14.45 -41.06
C LYS A 488 27.09 -15.86 -40.90
N LEU A 489 25.82 -15.99 -40.53
CA LEU A 489 25.21 -17.26 -40.14
C LEU A 489 24.30 -17.86 -41.23
N LEU A 490 23.71 -17.02 -42.10
CA LEU A 490 22.88 -17.53 -43.20
C LEU A 490 23.77 -18.07 -44.32
N LYS A 491 23.35 -19.21 -44.89
CA LYS A 491 24.06 -19.90 -45.97
C LYS A 491 23.15 -20.03 -47.21
N PRO A 492 23.71 -20.02 -48.44
CA PRO A 492 22.94 -20.21 -49.66
C PRO A 492 22.18 -21.55 -49.69
N VAL A 493 20.97 -21.54 -50.23
CA VAL A 493 20.03 -22.68 -50.23
C VAL A 493 20.50 -23.85 -51.12
N ALA A 494 21.48 -23.63 -52.01
CA ALA A 494 22.03 -24.65 -52.91
C ALA A 494 22.57 -25.92 -52.20
N ASP A 495 22.89 -25.85 -50.90
CA ASP A 495 23.41 -26.97 -50.11
C ASP A 495 22.35 -27.73 -49.27
N ARG A 496 21.06 -27.37 -49.34
CA ARG A 496 20.01 -28.02 -48.53
C ARG A 496 19.21 -29.05 -49.35
N ARG A 497 19.35 -30.34 -49.00
CA ARG A 497 18.40 -31.40 -49.39
C ARG A 497 17.27 -31.46 -48.35
N PRO A 498 16.07 -30.92 -48.62
CA PRO A 498 14.97 -30.95 -47.65
C PRO A 498 14.48 -32.37 -47.40
N GLY A 499 14.31 -32.74 -46.13
CA GLY A 499 13.72 -34.02 -45.71
C GLY A 499 12.28 -34.20 -46.22
N ALA A 500 11.76 -35.44 -46.18
CA ALA A 500 10.40 -35.75 -46.66
C ALA A 500 9.30 -34.92 -45.97
N PHE A 501 9.46 -34.65 -44.67
CA PHE A 501 8.55 -33.81 -43.88
C PHE A 501 8.58 -32.34 -44.32
N ALA A 502 9.77 -31.78 -44.58
CA ALA A 502 9.93 -30.40 -45.03
C ALA A 502 9.23 -30.16 -46.39
N ARG A 503 9.34 -31.11 -47.33
CA ARG A 503 8.68 -31.05 -48.64
C ARG A 503 7.16 -31.17 -48.56
N ALA A 504 6.64 -32.00 -47.65
CA ALA A 504 5.19 -32.10 -47.43
C ALA A 504 4.62 -30.81 -46.84
N ALA A 505 5.34 -30.21 -45.88
CA ALA A 505 4.95 -28.97 -45.24
C ALA A 505 5.11 -27.74 -46.16
N GLU A 506 6.03 -27.77 -47.12
CA GLU A 506 6.18 -26.76 -48.19
C GLU A 506 4.97 -26.80 -49.15
N ARG A 507 4.61 -27.99 -49.65
CA ARG A 507 3.41 -28.16 -50.49
C ARG A 507 2.12 -27.72 -49.79
N GLN A 508 1.97 -27.99 -48.49
CA GLN A 508 0.82 -27.49 -47.73
C GLN A 508 0.81 -25.97 -47.65
N PHE A 509 1.97 -25.34 -47.47
CA PHE A 509 2.08 -23.88 -47.40
C PHE A 509 1.74 -23.24 -48.74
N ASP A 510 2.26 -23.76 -49.85
CA ASP A 510 1.94 -23.28 -51.20
C ASP A 510 0.44 -23.40 -51.50
N ASN A 511 -0.17 -24.52 -51.09
CA ASN A 511 -1.61 -24.72 -51.23
C ASN A 511 -2.42 -23.70 -50.41
N LEU A 512 -1.96 -23.35 -49.21
CA LEU A 512 -2.57 -22.33 -48.36
C LEU A 512 -2.46 -20.94 -49.01
N VAL A 513 -1.29 -20.58 -49.53
CA VAL A 513 -1.07 -19.32 -50.26
C VAL A 513 -1.93 -19.26 -51.52
N ALA A 514 -2.02 -20.35 -52.29
CA ALA A 514 -2.88 -20.43 -53.47
C ALA A 514 -4.37 -20.36 -53.12
N PHE A 515 -4.78 -20.88 -51.95
CA PHE A 515 -6.14 -20.74 -51.44
C PHE A 515 -6.42 -19.29 -51.01
N TYR A 516 -5.53 -18.68 -50.23
CA TYR A 516 -5.61 -17.26 -49.85
C TYR A 516 -5.68 -16.35 -51.08
N GLY A 517 -4.85 -16.61 -52.11
CA GLY A 517 -4.89 -15.83 -53.36
C GLY A 517 -6.20 -15.99 -54.14
N ARG A 518 -6.90 -17.12 -54.02
CA ARG A 518 -8.23 -17.33 -54.62
C ARG A 518 -9.31 -16.59 -53.84
N THR A 519 -9.30 -16.66 -52.51
CA THR A 519 -10.29 -15.99 -51.66
C THR A 519 -10.10 -14.47 -51.68
N LEU A 520 -8.85 -13.98 -51.69
CA LEU A 520 -8.55 -12.56 -51.81
C LEU A 520 -9.09 -11.97 -53.12
N ARG A 521 -8.94 -12.67 -54.24
CA ARG A 521 -9.55 -12.26 -55.52
C ARG A 521 -11.06 -12.17 -55.44
N TRP A 522 -11.71 -13.10 -54.74
CA TRP A 522 -13.15 -13.04 -54.53
C TRP A 522 -13.57 -11.82 -53.69
N VAL A 523 -12.85 -11.52 -52.61
CA VAL A 523 -13.07 -10.32 -51.77
C VAL A 523 -12.86 -9.03 -52.58
N LEU A 524 -11.75 -8.94 -53.33
CA LEU A 524 -11.44 -7.78 -54.17
C LEU A 524 -12.41 -7.58 -55.34
N ASN A 525 -13.12 -8.63 -55.78
CA ASN A 525 -14.21 -8.51 -56.75
C ASN A 525 -15.53 -8.02 -56.11
N HIS A 526 -15.69 -8.15 -54.79
CA HIS A 526 -16.88 -7.75 -54.03
C HIS A 526 -16.55 -6.58 -53.07
N GLN A 527 -15.96 -5.51 -53.60
CA GLN A 527 -15.44 -4.39 -52.80
C GLN A 527 -16.53 -3.70 -51.97
N THR A 528 -17.73 -3.49 -52.53
CA THR A 528 -18.84 -2.86 -51.82
C THR A 528 -19.33 -3.70 -50.64
N ALA A 529 -19.49 -5.01 -50.84
CA ALA A 529 -19.84 -5.94 -49.76
C ALA A 529 -18.75 -5.97 -48.68
N THR A 530 -17.47 -5.97 -49.08
CA THR A 530 -16.33 -5.93 -48.16
C THR A 530 -16.32 -4.63 -47.35
N LEU A 531 -16.63 -3.48 -47.98
CA LEU A 531 -16.74 -2.19 -47.29
C LEU A 531 -17.91 -2.16 -46.31
N ILE A 532 -19.06 -2.75 -46.66
CA ILE A 532 -20.21 -2.91 -45.75
C ILE A 532 -19.82 -3.76 -44.55
N VAL A 533 -19.12 -4.87 -44.76
CA VAL A 533 -18.60 -5.70 -43.67
C VAL A 533 -17.65 -4.89 -42.79
N ALA A 534 -16.71 -4.13 -43.37
CA ALA A 534 -15.78 -3.30 -42.62
C ALA A 534 -16.51 -2.25 -41.75
N ILE A 535 -17.48 -1.52 -42.33
CA ILE A 535 -18.31 -0.55 -41.59
C ILE A 535 -19.15 -1.26 -40.52
N GLY A 536 -19.71 -2.43 -40.83
CA GLY A 536 -20.46 -3.25 -39.88
C GLY A 536 -19.61 -3.70 -38.69
N THR A 537 -18.36 -4.13 -38.94
CA THR A 537 -17.42 -4.48 -37.86
C THR A 537 -17.00 -3.27 -37.02
N LEU A 538 -16.83 -2.09 -37.64
CA LEU A 538 -16.58 -0.85 -36.91
C LEU A 538 -17.77 -0.47 -36.02
N ALA A 539 -18.99 -0.53 -36.55
CA ALA A 539 -20.21 -0.25 -35.81
C ALA A 539 -20.41 -1.24 -34.64
N LEU A 540 -20.16 -2.53 -34.88
CA LEU A 540 -20.18 -3.56 -33.84
C LEU A 540 -19.13 -3.28 -32.75
N THR A 541 -17.93 -2.85 -33.13
CA THR A 541 -16.86 -2.50 -32.18
C THR A 541 -17.28 -1.31 -31.31
N LEU A 542 -17.88 -0.27 -31.90
CA LEU A 542 -18.42 0.88 -31.17
C LEU A 542 -19.56 0.48 -30.23
N MET A 543 -20.47 -0.39 -30.68
CA MET A 543 -21.55 -0.94 -29.85
C MET A 543 -21.00 -1.72 -28.66
N LEU A 544 -20.02 -2.61 -28.88
CA LEU A 544 -19.37 -3.36 -27.80
C LEU A 544 -18.66 -2.42 -26.80
N TYR A 545 -18.00 -1.36 -27.28
CA TYR A 545 -17.35 -0.38 -26.41
C TYR A 545 -18.34 0.36 -25.47
N LEU A 546 -19.58 0.57 -25.92
CA LEU A 546 -20.64 1.15 -25.09
C LEU A 546 -21.16 0.15 -24.04
N ILE A 547 -21.26 -1.13 -24.39
CA ILE A 547 -21.82 -2.18 -23.53
C ILE A 547 -20.83 -2.68 -22.48
N VAL A 548 -19.53 -2.75 -22.81
CA VAL A 548 -18.51 -3.28 -21.90
C VAL A 548 -18.39 -2.40 -20.65
N PRO A 549 -18.56 -2.97 -19.43
CA PRO A 549 -18.43 -2.24 -18.19
C PRO A 549 -17.00 -1.72 -18.03
N LYS A 550 -16.88 -0.50 -17.53
CA LYS A 550 -15.60 0.19 -17.37
C LYS A 550 -15.18 0.10 -15.91
N GLY A 551 -13.92 -0.24 -15.67
CA GLY A 551 -13.31 -0.30 -14.35
C GLY A 551 -11.84 0.11 -14.44
N LEU A 552 -11.24 0.48 -13.30
CA LEU A 552 -9.84 0.90 -13.26
C LEU A 552 -8.89 -0.31 -13.16
N PHE A 553 -9.06 -1.12 -12.12
CA PHE A 553 -8.32 -2.36 -11.90
C PHE A 553 -9.27 -3.48 -11.48
N PRO A 554 -9.03 -4.73 -11.91
CA PRO A 554 -9.75 -5.88 -11.37
C PRO A 554 -9.39 -6.08 -9.90
N ILE A 555 -10.34 -6.58 -9.11
CA ILE A 555 -10.09 -6.94 -7.72
C ILE A 555 -9.08 -8.09 -7.68
N GLN A 556 -8.02 -7.92 -6.91
CA GLN A 556 -6.94 -8.89 -6.78
C GLN A 556 -7.11 -9.75 -5.53
N ASP A 557 -6.58 -10.96 -5.60
CA ASP A 557 -6.39 -11.81 -4.44
C ASP A 557 -4.98 -11.58 -3.86
N THR A 558 -4.91 -10.73 -2.84
CA THR A 558 -3.67 -10.45 -2.10
C THR A 558 -3.46 -11.37 -0.90
N GLY A 559 -4.35 -12.34 -0.67
CA GLY A 559 -4.35 -13.21 0.50
C GLY A 559 -4.69 -12.52 1.82
N VAL A 560 -5.16 -11.26 1.80
CA VAL A 560 -5.51 -10.48 3.00
C VAL A 560 -6.90 -9.88 2.85
N ILE A 561 -7.72 -10.06 3.88
CA ILE A 561 -9.03 -9.43 4.02
C ILE A 561 -8.99 -8.48 5.22
N LEU A 562 -9.41 -7.24 5.00
CA LEU A 562 -9.64 -6.29 6.08
C LEU A 562 -11.11 -6.33 6.49
N GLY A 563 -11.34 -6.42 7.79
CA GLY A 563 -12.62 -6.44 8.44
C GLY A 563 -12.79 -5.24 9.36
N ILE A 564 -13.91 -4.53 9.23
CA ILE A 564 -14.31 -3.48 10.18
C ILE A 564 -15.57 -3.95 10.88
N SER A 565 -15.45 -4.20 12.18
CA SER A 565 -16.52 -4.67 13.04
C SER A 565 -17.23 -3.48 13.69
N GLU A 566 -18.55 -3.48 13.66
CA GLU A 566 -19.40 -2.44 14.25
C GLU A 566 -20.47 -3.05 15.14
N ALA A 567 -20.54 -2.55 16.38
CA ALA A 567 -21.57 -2.88 17.34
C ALA A 567 -22.44 -1.65 17.65
N PRO A 568 -23.56 -1.80 18.38
CA PRO A 568 -24.40 -0.68 18.79
C PRO A 568 -23.60 0.42 19.51
N GLN A 569 -23.95 1.68 19.26
CA GLN A 569 -23.19 2.84 19.74
C GLN A 569 -23.19 3.01 21.27
N ASN A 570 -24.08 2.32 21.98
CA ASN A 570 -24.19 2.31 23.43
C ASN A 570 -23.52 1.09 24.09
N ILE A 571 -22.79 0.27 23.33
CA ILE A 571 -22.12 -0.93 23.85
C ILE A 571 -21.02 -0.57 24.86
N SER A 572 -20.89 -1.39 25.92
CA SER A 572 -19.74 -1.30 26.82
C SER A 572 -18.48 -1.90 26.20
N PHE A 573 -17.31 -1.50 26.69
CA PHE A 573 -16.04 -2.04 26.22
C PHE A 573 -15.96 -3.57 26.38
N ASP A 574 -16.38 -4.10 27.53
CA ASP A 574 -16.31 -5.55 27.79
C ASP A 574 -17.24 -6.35 26.86
N ALA A 575 -18.45 -5.84 26.61
CA ALA A 575 -19.38 -6.47 25.68
C ALA A 575 -18.87 -6.38 24.22
N MET A 576 -18.21 -5.28 23.85
CA MET A 576 -17.54 -5.17 22.55
C MET A 576 -16.42 -6.19 22.42
N ALA A 577 -15.58 -6.35 23.46
CA ALA A 577 -14.50 -7.33 23.48
C ALA A 577 -15.02 -8.77 23.30
N GLU A 578 -16.10 -9.12 23.99
CA GLU A 578 -16.71 -10.45 23.87
C GLU A 578 -17.24 -10.71 22.45
N ARG A 579 -17.96 -9.73 21.87
CA ARG A 579 -18.49 -9.84 20.49
C ARG A 579 -17.39 -9.87 19.45
N GLN A 580 -16.32 -9.10 19.64
CA GLN A 580 -15.15 -9.10 18.76
C GLN A 580 -14.47 -10.48 18.74
N GLN A 581 -14.25 -11.07 19.91
CA GLN A 581 -13.69 -12.41 20.01
C GLN A 581 -14.63 -13.48 19.43
N ALA A 582 -15.95 -13.32 19.55
CA ALA A 582 -16.91 -14.22 18.93
C ALA A 582 -16.76 -14.22 17.40
N LEU A 583 -16.63 -13.04 16.77
CA LEU A 583 -16.28 -12.93 15.35
C LEU A 583 -14.96 -13.64 15.04
N GLY A 584 -13.90 -13.36 15.82
CA GLY A 584 -12.59 -13.97 15.64
C GLY A 584 -12.63 -15.51 15.67
N ARG A 585 -13.39 -16.10 16.61
CA ARG A 585 -13.56 -17.56 16.71
C ARG A 585 -14.27 -18.16 15.51
N VAL A 586 -15.27 -17.48 14.95
CA VAL A 586 -15.96 -17.93 13.73
C VAL A 586 -15.02 -17.89 12.52
N ILE A 587 -14.20 -16.84 12.40
CA ILE A 587 -13.23 -16.70 11.31
C ILE A 587 -12.15 -17.79 11.39
N LEU A 588 -11.63 -18.07 12.59
CA LEU A 588 -10.60 -19.08 12.81
C LEU A 588 -11.05 -20.51 12.51
N GLN A 589 -12.36 -20.78 12.45
CA GLN A 589 -12.89 -22.09 12.05
C GLN A 589 -12.80 -22.34 10.55
N ASP A 590 -12.61 -21.28 9.73
CA ASP A 590 -12.53 -21.42 8.29
C ASP A 590 -11.15 -22.01 7.88
N PRO A 591 -11.12 -23.10 7.08
CA PRO A 591 -9.87 -23.77 6.72
C PRO A 591 -8.95 -22.91 5.84
N ALA A 592 -9.46 -21.88 5.17
CA ALA A 592 -8.67 -20.99 4.33
C ALA A 592 -7.89 -19.93 5.14
N VAL A 593 -8.23 -19.72 6.42
CA VAL A 593 -7.60 -18.72 7.28
C VAL A 593 -6.29 -19.27 7.85
N ALA A 594 -5.22 -18.47 7.77
CA ALA A 594 -3.90 -18.78 8.33
C ALA A 594 -3.71 -18.11 9.70
N SER A 595 -4.08 -16.84 9.83
CA SER A 595 -3.97 -16.07 11.07
C SER A 595 -4.98 -14.91 11.07
N ILE A 596 -5.27 -14.40 12.27
CA ILE A 596 -6.03 -13.16 12.44
C ILE A 596 -5.31 -12.25 13.42
N SER A 597 -5.34 -10.95 13.16
CA SER A 597 -5.10 -9.92 14.16
C SER A 597 -6.39 -9.15 14.38
N SER A 598 -6.69 -8.81 15.63
CA SER A 598 -7.87 -8.01 15.95
C SER A 598 -7.58 -7.04 17.07
N PHE A 599 -8.16 -5.84 17.00
CA PHE A 599 -8.06 -4.86 18.07
C PHE A 599 -9.29 -3.95 18.13
N ILE A 600 -9.58 -3.45 19.32
CA ILE A 600 -10.71 -2.57 19.64
C ILE A 600 -10.26 -1.43 20.55
N GLY A 601 -11.12 -0.42 20.69
CA GLY A 601 -10.86 0.76 21.52
C GLY A 601 -10.27 1.90 20.71
N ILE A 602 -10.36 3.12 21.25
CA ILE A 602 -10.00 4.36 20.53
C ILE A 602 -8.48 4.50 20.48
N ASP A 603 -7.85 4.26 19.33
CA ASP A 603 -6.39 4.15 19.17
C ASP A 603 -5.81 4.92 17.97
N GLY A 604 -6.60 5.82 17.37
CA GLY A 604 -6.21 6.59 16.18
C GLY A 604 -6.51 5.90 14.86
N THR A 605 -6.76 4.59 14.86
CA THR A 605 -7.37 3.88 13.71
C THR A 605 -8.86 3.65 13.94
N ASN A 606 -9.23 3.30 15.18
CA ASN A 606 -10.60 3.30 15.65
C ASN A 606 -10.90 4.63 16.36
N THR A 607 -11.97 5.29 15.95
CA THR A 607 -12.41 6.57 16.50
C THR A 607 -13.41 6.42 17.64
N THR A 608 -14.08 5.27 17.72
CA THR A 608 -15.13 5.00 18.72
C THR A 608 -14.96 3.64 19.39
N LEU A 609 -15.56 3.48 20.57
CA LEU A 609 -15.49 2.23 21.34
C LEU A 609 -16.30 1.08 20.72
N ASN A 610 -17.32 1.40 19.91
CA ASN A 610 -18.20 0.41 19.28
C ASN A 610 -17.66 -0.10 17.92
N SER A 611 -16.47 0.35 17.53
CA SER A 611 -15.79 -0.05 16.30
C SER A 611 -14.54 -0.85 16.62
N GLY A 612 -14.21 -1.80 15.75
CA GLY A 612 -13.04 -2.66 15.88
C GLY A 612 -12.47 -3.03 14.51
N ARG A 613 -11.22 -3.50 14.53
CA ARG A 613 -10.52 -3.98 13.33
C ARG A 613 -10.24 -5.46 13.45
N ILE A 614 -10.38 -6.15 12.32
CA ILE A 614 -9.96 -7.53 12.15
C ILE A 614 -9.18 -7.58 10.83
N GLN A 615 -7.95 -8.03 10.85
CA GLN A 615 -7.20 -8.35 9.65
C GLN A 615 -7.07 -9.86 9.57
N ILE A 616 -7.56 -10.43 8.46
CA ILE A 616 -7.61 -11.87 8.22
C ILE A 616 -6.57 -12.18 7.15
N THR A 617 -5.58 -12.98 7.50
CA THR A 617 -4.58 -13.48 6.55
C THR A 617 -4.95 -14.88 6.14
N LEU A 618 -5.06 -15.09 4.84
CA LEU A 618 -5.41 -16.38 4.25
C LEU A 618 -4.15 -17.20 3.95
N LYS A 619 -4.34 -18.51 3.85
CA LYS A 619 -3.32 -19.42 3.33
C LYS A 619 -3.01 -19.11 1.86
N PRO A 620 -1.81 -19.49 1.37
CA PRO A 620 -1.47 -19.35 -0.04
C PRO A 620 -2.56 -19.93 -0.96
N LEU A 621 -2.80 -19.28 -2.11
CA LEU A 621 -3.88 -19.65 -3.03
C LEU A 621 -3.81 -21.13 -3.46
N ALA A 622 -2.58 -21.65 -3.66
CA ALA A 622 -2.34 -23.04 -4.03
C ALA A 622 -2.79 -24.06 -2.95
N GLU A 623 -2.83 -23.67 -1.67
CA GLU A 623 -3.27 -24.53 -0.57
C GLU A 623 -4.78 -24.46 -0.32
N ARG A 624 -5.38 -23.26 -0.47
CA ARG A 624 -6.82 -23.06 -0.22
C ARG A 624 -7.71 -23.36 -1.42
N GLY A 625 -7.21 -23.23 -2.65
CA GLY A 625 -7.97 -23.48 -3.88
C GLY A 625 -9.13 -22.52 -4.19
N GLU A 626 -9.43 -21.58 -3.29
CA GLU A 626 -10.53 -20.62 -3.39
C GLU A 626 -10.01 -19.18 -3.34
N SER A 627 -10.62 -18.31 -4.13
CA SER A 627 -10.31 -16.88 -4.17
C SER A 627 -10.78 -16.14 -2.92
N VAL A 628 -10.21 -14.96 -2.64
CA VAL A 628 -10.64 -14.09 -1.53
C VAL A 628 -12.13 -13.77 -1.62
N GLY A 629 -12.67 -13.54 -2.83
CA GLY A 629 -14.09 -13.24 -3.02
C GLY A 629 -15.00 -14.40 -2.62
N GLU A 630 -14.60 -15.64 -2.91
CA GLU A 630 -15.32 -16.85 -2.52
C GLU A 630 -15.26 -17.07 -1.00
N VAL A 631 -14.09 -16.89 -0.39
CA VAL A 631 -13.91 -16.97 1.07
C VAL A 631 -14.76 -15.92 1.77
N MET A 632 -14.77 -14.67 1.30
CA MET A 632 -15.63 -13.61 1.84
C MET A 632 -17.12 -13.97 1.71
N SER A 633 -17.53 -14.51 0.56
CA SER A 633 -18.92 -14.93 0.32
C SER A 633 -19.33 -16.08 1.24
N ARG A 634 -18.42 -16.99 1.59
CA ARG A 634 -18.64 -18.05 2.59
C ARG A 634 -18.69 -17.52 4.02
N LEU A 635 -17.80 -16.59 4.38
CA LEU A 635 -17.73 -16.04 5.74
C LEU A 635 -18.94 -15.15 6.06
N ARG A 636 -19.44 -14.36 5.11
CA ARG A 636 -20.56 -13.41 5.32
C ARG A 636 -21.77 -14.06 6.03
N PRO A 637 -22.37 -15.18 5.56
CA PRO A 637 -23.49 -15.82 6.26
C PRO A 637 -23.14 -16.40 7.63
N ALA A 638 -21.89 -16.82 7.85
CA ALA A 638 -21.45 -17.36 9.15
C ALA A 638 -21.29 -16.22 10.18
N LEU A 639 -20.73 -15.09 9.76
CA LEU A 639 -20.54 -13.90 10.57
C LEU A 639 -21.84 -13.19 10.91
N ALA A 640 -22.81 -13.19 9.98
CA ALA A 640 -24.15 -12.63 10.20
C ALA A 640 -24.94 -13.33 11.33
N LYS A 641 -24.50 -14.51 11.77
CA LYS A 641 -25.08 -15.23 12.92
C LYS A 641 -24.54 -14.78 14.27
N VAL A 642 -23.51 -13.93 14.30
CA VAL A 642 -22.96 -13.42 15.56
C VAL A 642 -23.83 -12.26 16.03
N ASP A 643 -24.56 -12.48 17.12
CA ASP A 643 -25.56 -11.53 17.59
C ASP A 643 -24.94 -10.19 18.04
N GLY A 644 -25.54 -9.09 17.59
CA GLY A 644 -25.24 -7.74 18.06
C GLY A 644 -23.93 -7.15 17.56
N ILE A 645 -23.32 -7.69 16.51
CA ILE A 645 -22.15 -7.11 15.85
C ILE A 645 -22.18 -7.42 14.35
N THR A 646 -21.81 -6.44 13.53
CA THR A 646 -21.72 -6.57 12.07
C THR A 646 -20.26 -6.49 11.67
N LEU A 647 -19.79 -7.40 10.81
CA LEU A 647 -18.44 -7.34 10.25
C LEU A 647 -18.48 -7.05 8.76
N TYR A 648 -17.97 -5.89 8.38
CA TYR A 648 -17.80 -5.48 6.99
C TYR A 648 -16.46 -5.98 6.47
N LEU A 649 -16.48 -6.82 5.43
CA LEU A 649 -15.27 -7.44 4.87
C LEU A 649 -14.90 -6.82 3.53
N GLN A 650 -13.61 -6.56 3.33
CA GLN A 650 -13.04 -6.01 2.11
C GLN A 650 -11.72 -6.67 1.73
N PRO A 651 -11.49 -6.98 0.44
CA PRO A 651 -10.19 -7.46 -0.02
C PRO A 651 -9.18 -6.30 -0.03
N VAL A 652 -7.99 -6.52 0.55
CA VAL A 652 -6.90 -5.52 0.46
C VAL A 652 -6.38 -5.48 -0.98
N GLN A 653 -6.29 -4.29 -1.57
CA GLN A 653 -5.74 -4.08 -2.90
C GLN A 653 -4.29 -3.56 -2.84
N ASP A 654 -3.52 -3.77 -3.90
CA ASP A 654 -2.15 -3.24 -4.00
C ASP A 654 -2.09 -1.76 -4.37
N LEU A 655 -3.16 -1.24 -4.98
CA LEU A 655 -3.36 0.19 -5.23
C LEU A 655 -4.62 0.66 -4.51
N THR A 656 -4.45 1.68 -3.66
CA THR A 656 -5.54 2.37 -2.96
C THR A 656 -5.46 3.85 -3.33
N VAL A 657 -6.54 4.39 -3.91
CA VAL A 657 -6.60 5.82 -4.30
C VAL A 657 -7.24 6.63 -3.17
N GLU A 658 -7.95 5.95 -2.29
CA GLU A 658 -8.62 6.49 -1.12
C GLU A 658 -7.60 6.95 -0.07
N ASN A 659 -7.98 7.97 0.69
CA ASN A 659 -7.19 8.56 1.78
C ASN A 659 -7.86 8.37 3.16
N ARG A 660 -8.96 7.62 3.22
CA ARG A 660 -9.71 7.32 4.44
C ARG A 660 -10.03 5.85 4.50
N VAL A 661 -10.10 5.34 5.73
CA VAL A 661 -10.63 4.00 5.96
C VAL A 661 -12.15 4.03 5.89
N SER A 662 -12.75 3.11 5.13
CA SER A 662 -14.20 2.95 5.04
C SER A 662 -14.62 1.50 5.28
N ARG A 663 -15.86 1.31 5.75
CA ARG A 663 -16.52 0.00 5.89
C ARG A 663 -16.82 -0.65 4.54
N THR A 664 -17.06 0.16 3.50
CA THR A 664 -17.47 -0.30 2.15
C THR A 664 -16.57 0.26 1.05
N GLN A 665 -16.55 -0.41 -0.10
CA GLN A 665 -15.59 -0.11 -1.18
C GLN A 665 -15.82 1.29 -1.77
N PHE A 666 -17.09 1.66 -1.94
CA PHE A 666 -17.46 2.98 -2.45
C PHE A 666 -17.75 3.93 -1.30
N GLN A 667 -17.31 5.17 -1.48
CA GLN A 667 -17.47 6.25 -0.51
C GLN A 667 -18.22 7.40 -1.18
N TYR A 668 -19.12 8.02 -0.43
CA TYR A 668 -19.85 9.21 -0.86
C TYR A 668 -19.84 10.21 0.30
N SER A 669 -19.36 11.42 0.05
CA SER A 669 -19.36 12.51 1.02
C SER A 669 -20.58 13.39 0.79
N LEU A 670 -21.39 13.56 1.82
CA LEU A 670 -22.45 14.56 1.86
C LEU A 670 -21.96 15.72 2.74
N GLU A 671 -21.98 16.94 2.19
CA GLU A 671 -21.43 18.13 2.84
C GLU A 671 -22.53 19.20 2.93
N ASP A 672 -22.65 19.84 4.09
CA ASP A 672 -23.55 20.96 4.33
C ASP A 672 -22.88 21.92 5.34
N PRO A 673 -22.92 23.24 5.12
CA PRO A 673 -22.50 24.22 6.14
C PRO A 673 -23.34 24.21 7.43
N ASP A 674 -24.59 23.76 7.38
CA ASP A 674 -25.49 23.64 8.54
C ASP A 674 -25.55 22.19 9.03
N GLU A 675 -25.06 21.98 10.25
CA GLU A 675 -25.01 20.66 10.87
C GLU A 675 -26.40 20.08 11.13
N ASP A 676 -27.38 20.91 11.51
CA ASP A 676 -28.72 20.42 11.83
C ASP A 676 -29.48 20.00 10.57
N GLU A 677 -29.25 20.69 9.44
CA GLU A 677 -29.77 20.28 8.14
C GLU A 677 -29.14 18.94 7.69
N LEU A 678 -27.82 18.81 7.83
CA LEU A 678 -27.10 17.58 7.48
C LEU A 678 -27.60 16.38 8.31
N ARG A 679 -27.74 16.56 9.63
CA ARG A 679 -28.27 15.51 10.53
C ARG A 679 -29.69 15.08 10.15
N ALA A 680 -30.51 16.00 9.63
CA ALA A 680 -31.88 15.70 9.23
C ALA A 680 -31.98 14.97 7.88
N TRP A 681 -31.10 15.26 6.93
CA TRP A 681 -31.13 14.70 5.57
C TRP A 681 -30.29 13.45 5.38
N ALA A 682 -29.14 13.33 6.03
CA ALA A 682 -28.24 12.18 5.85
C ALA A 682 -28.94 10.83 6.13
N PRO A 683 -29.72 10.64 7.21
CA PRO A 683 -30.44 9.38 7.44
C PRO A 683 -31.48 9.06 6.37
N LYS A 684 -32.18 10.08 5.83
CA LYS A 684 -33.17 9.90 4.77
C LYS A 684 -32.52 9.45 3.46
N PHE A 685 -31.38 10.05 3.14
CA PHE A 685 -30.57 9.68 1.98
C PHE A 685 -30.09 8.24 2.09
N VAL A 686 -29.50 7.86 3.23
CA VAL A 686 -29.02 6.49 3.48
C VAL A 686 -30.17 5.46 3.45
N ALA A 687 -31.33 5.79 4.02
CA ALA A 687 -32.50 4.93 3.96
C ALA A 687 -32.93 4.64 2.51
N ARG A 688 -32.93 5.67 1.64
CA ARG A 688 -33.28 5.50 0.23
C ARG A 688 -32.24 4.67 -0.52
N LEU A 689 -30.95 4.81 -0.22
CA LEU A 689 -29.90 3.99 -0.82
C LEU A 689 -30.02 2.50 -0.43
N ARG A 690 -30.47 2.19 0.78
CA ARG A 690 -30.70 0.81 1.23
C ARG A 690 -31.83 0.10 0.49
N GLU A 691 -32.75 0.84 -0.13
CA GLU A 691 -33.86 0.28 -0.91
C GLU A 691 -33.45 -0.07 -2.35
N LEU A 692 -32.29 0.40 -2.82
CA LEU A 692 -31.82 0.15 -4.18
C LEU A 692 -31.22 -1.26 -4.28
N PRO A 693 -31.76 -2.15 -5.16
CA PRO A 693 -31.25 -3.50 -5.31
C PRO A 693 -29.84 -3.56 -5.92
N GLU A 694 -29.37 -2.48 -6.53
CA GLU A 694 -28.03 -2.36 -7.08
C GLU A 694 -26.94 -2.18 -6.00
N LEU A 695 -27.33 -1.89 -4.75
CA LEU A 695 -26.41 -1.59 -3.65
C LEU A 695 -26.52 -2.65 -2.54
N HIS A 696 -25.36 -3.03 -1.99
CA HIS A 696 -25.25 -3.91 -0.83
C HIS A 696 -24.41 -3.25 0.27
N ASP A 697 -24.66 -3.66 1.52
CA ASP A 697 -23.87 -3.26 2.70
C ASP A 697 -23.81 -1.74 2.97
N VAL A 698 -24.84 -0.96 2.57
CA VAL A 698 -24.87 0.50 2.73
C VAL A 698 -24.72 0.92 4.21
N ALA A 699 -23.56 1.48 4.52
CA ALA A 699 -23.17 1.95 5.84
C ALA A 699 -23.07 3.48 5.91
N THR A 700 -23.04 4.02 7.14
CA THR A 700 -22.86 5.45 7.40
C THR A 700 -21.77 5.66 8.43
N ASP A 701 -21.00 6.73 8.29
CA ASP A 701 -19.99 7.16 9.27
C ASP A 701 -20.61 8.02 10.39
N GLN A 702 -21.87 8.46 10.24
CA GLN A 702 -22.58 9.24 11.25
C GLN A 702 -22.95 8.36 12.47
N LEU A 703 -22.43 8.74 13.64
CA LEU A 703 -22.67 8.05 14.91
C LEU A 703 -23.32 8.98 15.94
N ASP A 704 -24.65 9.12 15.89
CA ASP A 704 -25.46 10.04 16.73
C ASP A 704 -26.48 9.35 17.65
N GLN A 705 -26.45 8.01 17.73
CA GLN A 705 -27.37 7.19 18.53
C GLN A 705 -26.77 6.79 19.89
N GLY A 706 -25.59 7.31 20.24
CA GLY A 706 -24.97 7.12 21.55
C GLY A 706 -25.80 7.77 22.67
N LEU A 707 -25.80 7.14 23.85
CA LEU A 707 -26.44 7.72 25.05
C LEU A 707 -25.48 8.72 25.73
N GLN A 708 -25.96 9.94 25.98
CA GLN A 708 -25.20 10.99 26.67
C GLN A 708 -25.94 11.45 27.92
N ALA A 709 -25.23 11.55 29.05
CA ALA A 709 -25.71 12.25 30.23
C ALA A 709 -25.21 13.70 30.20
N ARG A 710 -26.13 14.68 30.18
CA ARG A 710 -25.78 16.11 30.23
C ARG A 710 -26.00 16.65 31.64
N VAL A 711 -24.94 17.20 32.23
CA VAL A 711 -25.02 17.88 33.53
C VAL A 711 -25.15 19.38 33.29
N GLN A 712 -26.28 19.96 33.67
CA GLN A 712 -26.51 21.41 33.60
C GLN A 712 -26.23 22.03 34.97
N ILE A 713 -25.17 22.85 35.04
CA ILE A 713 -24.79 23.53 36.29
C ILE A 713 -25.60 24.82 36.44
N ASP A 714 -26.40 24.91 37.49
CA ASP A 714 -27.00 26.17 37.92
C ASP A 714 -25.92 27.06 38.55
N ARG A 715 -25.33 27.92 37.73
CA ARG A 715 -24.24 28.82 38.13
C ARG A 715 -24.66 29.81 39.22
N ALA A 716 -25.93 30.24 39.25
CA ALA A 716 -26.40 31.19 40.25
C ALA A 716 -26.46 30.52 41.63
N THR A 717 -26.98 29.29 41.69
CA THR A 717 -27.00 28.51 42.94
C THR A 717 -25.60 28.07 43.38
N ALA A 718 -24.75 27.62 42.45
CA ALA A 718 -23.36 27.25 42.75
C ALA A 718 -22.59 28.42 43.37
N SER A 719 -22.68 29.62 42.78
CA SER A 719 -22.02 30.83 43.28
C SER A 719 -22.53 31.25 44.67
N ARG A 720 -23.83 31.16 44.95
CA ARG A 720 -24.39 31.43 46.30
C ARG A 720 -23.84 30.49 47.37
N LEU A 721 -23.50 29.26 47.00
CA LEU A 721 -22.91 28.27 47.89
C LEU A 721 -21.38 28.33 47.92
N GLY A 722 -20.75 29.30 47.23
CA GLY A 722 -19.30 29.43 47.13
C GLY A 722 -18.63 28.35 46.29
N ILE A 723 -19.38 27.64 45.45
CA ILE A 723 -18.88 26.57 44.59
C ILE A 723 -18.54 27.17 43.22
N THR A 724 -17.27 27.04 42.80
CA THR A 724 -16.80 27.44 41.48
C THR A 724 -16.91 26.25 40.52
N PRO A 725 -17.68 26.35 39.41
CA PRO A 725 -17.83 25.29 38.42
C PRO A 725 -16.55 24.95 37.66
#